data_AF-A0A6P8T8Y6-F1
#
_entry.id   AF-A0A6P8T8Y6-F1
#
_cell.length_a   1.000
_cell.length_b   1.000
_cell.length_c   1.000
_cell.angle_alpha   90.00
_cell.angle_beta   90.00
_cell.angle_gamma   90.00
#
_symmetry.space_group_name_H-M   'P 1'
#
loop_
_entity.id
_entity.type
_entity.pdbx_description
1 polymer ?
#
loop_
_entity_poly.entity_id
_entity_poly.type
_entity_poly.pdbx_seq_one_letter_code
_entity_poly.pdbx_strand_id
1 'polypeptide(L)'
;MADQSRQIKLAAAKKKLKEFQQKSSPTSVGVEKGGGGGGGGGGAGAKKKRKVKGLNQHDASSTGRNSPDNFDNILKALSQSNGVVLPPNGNSQDYTDTNGNGSLTEEKRPLSSTESLRQLSQQLNGLVSGSSAAYVNGDSPPAMGERELEGRNQELSAALESSNLTNSQLNTKLDQLAQQSQVLSEQLQKERKEFDQKSSKEQGAMREQLQVHIQTIGILVSEKSELQTALQYTQHAARQKAAEAEDLNNRLQGTKQRVSELERTLSSVSTQQKQFEKQNKEFEKERDSLRLEVFRLNNLSEESKQQGSELSEQIKLRTQENGAMRLELEDLRKRLEIADLMLQQCSSQSDPSNATQQVQLLLGEKQQLEAHNHQLMESISQLQTERDCYAEQIQEEGRVWKDKTEQLLTQVSLVAEERDRNINRVQDLEASITELQHAAALLSQEREAQDNAEPQSSGPSESEVALQEALNALHQEKHALTAQYQAQLRDNEQLSRMCTEQETRLGELERQLESQVQEDGDRRRMLEDVQSDKATISRALTQNRTLKDQLAELQNGFVKLTNENMELTDAIQTEQHVKKELARRMGELQEELHNFKEQLELKSQDTQGLMEQRDQVAAQLQQYCAGYQTLVSEREQIHHQYLKQIQLMDRLQHDESQGRMHLEISQNQLKQAQDYLDLLVKDNEHLKTEVKDLLNSSALGSARDQGDGVESQSMQESPEQSTSIVIPEDFESKKDMEEFIRGALTRVEAERDEARRQLEEEHRHHMAARHQASMALSLEQQHHSHTDVHDHDHHHEHDHEHHHDHDHDHDHHQDHDHDHPHDHDHHHEHDHHHEHDPSQDPHSHCEHGHEHSEGGVPVEVHQALQAAMEKLQQRFTSLIREKADLKDRVEELEHRCIQLSGETDTIGEYIALYQSQRAIMKQKHQEKEHYISMLAQDKEEMKAKLAELQGLVMRLVSERNDWYSRYTAAVAGAGSVNPDLLPVGEDLTHQEHQAHSHTHLNADSGAEAMEVIPLSEPTPGLESPSSQAQSSGTSQTDSKSLGPKEDGTAQQIMQLLQEIQNPQGVLGSPPFLGENPCIPFFYRPDEQDEVKILVV
;
A
#
# COMPACT_ATOMS: atom_id res chain seq x y z
N MET A 1 30.95 -5.35 30.59
CA MET A 1 31.99 -6.07 29.81
C MET A 1 32.34 -5.39 28.48
N ALA A 2 31.41 -4.77 27.74
CA ALA A 2 31.69 -4.18 26.41
C ALA A 2 32.89 -3.22 26.36
N ASP A 3 33.02 -2.27 27.30
CA ASP A 3 34.10 -1.29 27.28
C ASP A 3 35.50 -1.84 27.52
N GLN A 4 35.65 -2.94 28.27
CA GLN A 4 36.95 -3.63 28.37
C GLN A 4 37.36 -4.21 27.01
N SER A 5 36.44 -4.83 26.28
CA SER A 5 36.70 -5.31 24.91
C SER A 5 37.09 -4.15 23.97
N ARG A 6 36.42 -3.00 24.11
CA ARG A 6 36.71 -1.77 23.36
C ARG A 6 38.10 -1.20 23.70
N GLN A 7 38.46 -1.11 24.98
CA GLN A 7 39.77 -0.64 25.44
C GLN A 7 40.91 -1.58 25.02
N ILE A 8 40.74 -2.90 25.13
CA ILE A 8 41.73 -3.89 24.71
C ILE A 8 41.98 -3.79 23.19
N LYS A 9 40.91 -3.67 22.38
CA LYS A 9 41.03 -3.45 20.92
C LYS A 9 41.73 -2.12 20.59
N LEU A 10 41.44 -1.04 21.32
CA LEU A 10 42.14 0.25 21.20
C LEU A 10 43.62 0.18 21.58
N ALA A 11 43.97 -0.58 22.63
CA ALA A 11 45.36 -0.80 23.03
C ALA A 11 46.14 -1.61 21.99
N ALA A 12 45.52 -2.68 21.44
CA ALA A 12 46.11 -3.48 20.37
C ALA A 12 46.32 -2.66 19.08
N ALA A 13 45.35 -1.81 18.71
CA ALA A 13 45.48 -0.89 17.57
C ALA A 13 46.62 0.12 17.77
N LYS A 14 46.71 0.74 18.96
CA LYS A 14 47.82 1.66 19.31
C LYS A 14 49.19 0.96 19.29
N LYS A 15 49.28 -0.31 19.71
CA LYS A 15 50.52 -1.10 19.61
C LYS A 15 50.93 -1.33 18.15
N LYS A 16 50.02 -1.81 17.30
CA LYS A 16 50.29 -2.02 15.86
C LYS A 16 50.68 -0.72 15.15
N LEU A 17 50.05 0.41 15.47
CA LEU A 17 50.41 1.72 14.91
C LEU A 17 51.85 2.13 15.28
N LYS A 18 52.28 1.87 16.52
CA LYS A 18 53.65 2.16 16.98
C LYS A 18 54.69 1.23 16.33
N GLU A 19 54.35 -0.05 16.16
CA GLU A 19 55.18 -1.02 15.44
C GLU A 19 55.31 -0.69 13.93
N PHE A 20 54.28 -0.09 13.33
CA PHE A 20 54.32 0.38 11.94
C PHE A 20 55.17 1.65 11.78
N GLN A 21 55.03 2.63 12.69
CA GLN A 21 55.84 3.86 12.69
C GLN A 21 57.33 3.61 12.94
N GLN A 22 57.71 2.57 13.69
CA GLN A 22 59.11 2.19 13.87
C GLN A 22 59.75 1.49 12.64
N LYS A 23 58.97 1.14 11.62
CA LYS A 23 59.46 0.51 10.38
C LYS A 23 59.57 1.46 9.17
N SER A 24 59.23 2.74 9.34
CA SER A 24 59.13 3.72 8.24
C SER A 24 60.04 4.93 8.45
N SER A 25 61.35 4.73 8.33
CA SER A 25 62.36 5.81 8.33
C SER A 25 63.64 5.39 7.58
N PRO A 26 63.88 5.86 6.34
CA PRO A 26 65.15 5.67 5.63
C PRO A 26 66.20 6.73 6.01
N THR A 27 67.48 6.38 5.94
CA THR A 27 68.62 7.28 6.21
C THR A 27 69.14 7.91 4.91
N SER A 28 69.65 9.15 4.97
CA SER A 28 69.89 10.01 3.80
C SER A 28 71.32 10.01 3.22
N VAL A 29 71.46 9.63 1.94
CA VAL A 29 72.53 10.01 0.97
C VAL A 29 71.92 9.89 -0.46
N GLY A 30 72.19 10.72 -1.48
CA GLY A 30 72.85 12.03 -1.53
C GLY A 30 73.84 12.21 -2.71
N VAL A 31 73.64 13.25 -3.55
CA VAL A 31 74.59 13.77 -4.60
C VAL A 31 74.77 12.82 -5.83
N GLU A 32 74.70 13.23 -7.13
CA GLU A 32 74.45 14.52 -7.81
C GLU A 32 73.86 14.38 -9.25
N LYS A 33 73.24 15.47 -9.77
CA LYS A 33 73.08 15.96 -11.17
C LYS A 33 72.85 15.04 -12.40
N GLY A 34 71.76 15.35 -13.14
CA GLY A 34 71.67 15.30 -14.62
C GLY A 34 70.98 14.06 -15.25
N GLY A 35 70.31 14.13 -16.41
CA GLY A 35 69.90 15.33 -17.16
C GLY A 35 69.46 15.14 -18.63
N GLY A 36 68.21 14.72 -18.89
CA GLY A 36 67.45 15.02 -20.13
C GLY A 36 67.43 13.98 -21.29
N GLY A 37 66.22 13.71 -21.82
CA GLY A 37 65.93 13.16 -23.17
C GLY A 37 66.25 11.68 -23.46
N GLY A 38 65.51 10.94 -24.31
CA GLY A 38 64.17 11.22 -24.87
C GLY A 38 63.86 10.67 -26.29
N GLY A 39 63.54 9.38 -26.43
CA GLY A 39 62.99 8.76 -27.67
C GLY A 39 64.01 8.54 -28.82
N GLY A 40 63.76 7.70 -29.84
CA GLY A 40 62.61 6.82 -30.13
C GLY A 40 62.23 6.81 -31.64
N GLY A 41 61.68 5.70 -32.16
CA GLY A 41 61.18 5.57 -33.55
C GLY A 41 61.67 4.28 -34.25
N GLY A 42 61.09 3.79 -35.36
CA GLY A 42 59.88 4.16 -36.13
C GLY A 42 59.27 2.87 -36.77
N GLY A 43 58.03 2.81 -37.29
CA GLY A 43 57.55 3.48 -38.52
C GLY A 43 57.81 2.60 -39.76
N ALA A 44 56.99 2.49 -40.81
CA ALA A 44 55.62 2.95 -41.17
C ALA A 44 55.14 2.10 -42.39
N GLY A 45 53.90 2.07 -42.89
CA GLY A 45 52.63 2.73 -42.53
C GLY A 45 51.58 2.59 -43.67
N ALA A 46 50.50 3.39 -43.62
CA ALA A 46 49.55 3.70 -44.73
C ALA A 46 48.62 2.57 -45.29
N LYS A 47 47.37 2.84 -45.77
CA LYS A 47 46.48 4.04 -45.74
C LYS A 47 44.98 3.64 -45.95
N LYS A 48 44.08 4.15 -45.09
CA LYS A 48 42.65 4.59 -45.28
C LYS A 48 41.70 3.79 -46.23
N LYS A 49 40.57 3.21 -45.74
CA LYS A 49 39.17 3.78 -45.62
C LYS A 49 38.42 3.95 -46.98
N ARG A 50 37.10 3.72 -47.18
CA ARG A 50 35.90 3.99 -46.31
C ARG A 50 34.59 3.27 -46.82
N LYS A 51 33.81 2.68 -45.89
CA LYS A 51 32.33 2.87 -45.64
C LYS A 51 31.24 2.25 -46.58
N VAL A 52 29.97 2.28 -46.10
CA VAL A 52 28.68 1.68 -46.55
C VAL A 52 28.50 0.24 -46.02
N LYS A 53 27.43 -0.23 -45.33
CA LYS A 53 26.01 0.18 -45.02
C LYS A 53 24.91 -0.11 -46.06
N GLY A 54 24.31 -1.31 -45.99
CA GLY A 54 22.84 -1.44 -46.04
C GLY A 54 22.19 -2.49 -46.96
N LEU A 55 21.69 -3.57 -46.33
CA LEU A 55 20.41 -4.28 -46.59
C LEU A 55 20.12 -5.07 -47.89
N ASN A 56 19.51 -6.23 -47.64
CA ASN A 56 18.35 -6.87 -48.30
C ASN A 56 18.48 -8.04 -49.32
N GLN A 57 17.67 -9.07 -48.99
CA GLN A 57 16.89 -10.00 -49.85
C GLN A 57 17.56 -11.17 -50.61
N HIS A 58 17.38 -12.35 -50.02
CA HIS A 58 16.69 -13.54 -50.57
C HIS A 58 17.04 -14.15 -51.95
N ASP A 59 17.46 -15.42 -51.86
CA ASP A 59 16.99 -16.61 -52.60
C ASP A 59 17.53 -17.09 -53.96
N ALA A 60 17.49 -18.43 -54.06
CA ALA A 60 17.35 -19.27 -55.25
C ALA A 60 18.53 -19.48 -56.25
N SER A 61 19.38 -20.45 -55.88
CA SER A 61 19.58 -21.72 -56.64
C SER A 61 20.62 -21.87 -57.77
N SER A 62 20.94 -23.16 -58.02
CA SER A 62 21.38 -23.79 -59.27
C SER A 62 22.84 -23.68 -59.77
N THR A 63 23.61 -24.72 -59.43
CA THR A 63 24.29 -25.64 -60.37
C THR A 63 25.24 -25.11 -61.48
N GLY A 64 26.52 -25.51 -61.39
CA GLY A 64 27.09 -26.36 -62.44
C GLY A 64 28.41 -25.99 -63.14
N ARG A 65 29.47 -26.78 -62.84
CA ARG A 65 30.67 -27.08 -63.68
C ARG A 65 31.60 -25.89 -63.99
N ASN A 66 32.93 -26.01 -63.95
CA ASN A 66 33.78 -27.11 -64.38
C ASN A 66 34.99 -27.36 -63.43
N SER A 67 35.55 -28.57 -63.54
CA SER A 67 36.94 -28.92 -63.16
C SER A 67 37.64 -29.43 -64.45
N PRO A 68 38.98 -29.50 -64.56
CA PRO A 68 39.69 -30.66 -64.00
C PRO A 68 41.12 -30.40 -63.46
N ASP A 69 41.61 -31.36 -62.66
CA ASP A 69 43.01 -31.75 -62.38
C ASP A 69 44.00 -30.68 -61.83
N ASN A 70 45.01 -31.00 -61.02
CA ASN A 70 45.67 -32.27 -60.70
C ASN A 70 46.22 -32.25 -59.25
N PHE A 71 46.89 -33.32 -58.81
CA PHE A 71 47.51 -33.56 -57.49
C PHE A 71 46.54 -33.87 -56.34
N ASP A 72 46.14 -35.14 -56.27
CA ASP A 72 46.03 -35.81 -54.97
C ASP A 72 46.41 -37.30 -55.09
N ASN A 73 47.58 -37.66 -54.55
CA ASN A 73 48.14 -39.01 -54.70
C ASN A 73 49.15 -39.31 -53.58
N ILE A 74 48.65 -39.62 -52.37
CA ILE A 74 49.21 -40.52 -51.33
C ILE A 74 48.26 -40.42 -50.10
N LEU A 75 47.15 -41.18 -50.10
CA LEU A 75 46.36 -41.54 -48.91
C LEU A 75 45.25 -42.55 -49.25
N LYS A 76 45.62 -43.76 -49.75
CA LYS A 76 44.63 -44.78 -50.14
C LYS A 76 45.06 -46.22 -49.88
N ALA A 77 45.27 -46.57 -48.61
CA ALA A 77 45.41 -47.96 -48.18
C ALA A 77 45.07 -48.14 -46.69
N LEU A 78 43.78 -48.07 -46.31
CA LEU A 78 43.12 -48.87 -45.24
C LEU A 78 41.65 -48.45 -45.07
N SER A 79 40.81 -49.39 -44.58
CA SER A 79 39.41 -49.23 -44.10
C SER A 79 38.25 -49.20 -45.12
N GLN A 80 37.71 -50.39 -45.44
CA GLN A 80 36.30 -50.76 -45.74
C GLN A 80 36.31 -52.24 -46.24
N SER A 81 35.32 -53.13 -46.07
CA SER A 81 34.21 -53.35 -45.09
C SER A 81 33.56 -54.74 -45.44
N ASN A 82 32.68 -55.44 -44.69
CA ASN A 82 32.03 -55.22 -43.38
C ASN A 82 31.46 -56.55 -42.79
N GLY A 83 31.39 -56.69 -41.45
CA GLY A 83 30.26 -57.31 -40.73
C GLY A 83 30.06 -58.84 -40.54
N VAL A 84 29.60 -59.19 -39.32
CA VAL A 84 28.43 -60.08 -39.00
C VAL A 84 28.62 -61.63 -38.79
N VAL A 85 28.33 -62.06 -37.53
CA VAL A 85 27.76 -63.35 -37.03
C VAL A 85 28.64 -64.60 -36.70
N LEU A 86 28.16 -65.36 -35.69
CA LEU A 86 28.65 -66.59 -35.01
C LEU A 86 27.61 -67.74 -35.18
N PRO A 87 27.80 -69.03 -34.75
CA PRO A 87 28.96 -69.79 -34.22
C PRO A 87 29.25 -71.01 -35.19
N PRO A 88 29.51 -72.31 -34.84
CA PRO A 88 29.92 -73.02 -33.60
C PRO A 88 31.02 -74.11 -33.76
N ASN A 89 31.22 -74.89 -32.68
CA ASN A 89 31.93 -76.19 -32.48
C ASN A 89 32.33 -77.07 -33.69
N GLY A 90 33.53 -77.70 -33.61
CA GLY A 90 33.82 -78.96 -34.33
C GLY A 90 35.28 -79.49 -34.35
N ASN A 91 35.73 -80.14 -33.28
CA ASN A 91 36.81 -81.17 -33.14
C ASN A 91 38.12 -81.22 -33.98
N SER A 92 39.18 -81.59 -33.24
CA SER A 92 40.30 -82.51 -33.58
C SER A 92 41.54 -82.07 -34.39
N GLN A 93 42.68 -82.10 -33.68
CA GLN A 93 43.95 -82.77 -34.06
C GLN A 93 44.87 -82.07 -35.11
N ASP A 94 46.20 -82.22 -35.06
CA ASP A 94 47.09 -83.12 -34.28
C ASP A 94 48.52 -82.51 -34.10
N TYR A 95 49.25 -82.93 -33.04
CA TYR A 95 50.72 -82.89 -32.79
C TYR A 95 51.62 -81.66 -33.18
N THR A 96 52.60 -81.19 -32.40
CA THR A 96 52.95 -81.22 -30.94
C THR A 96 54.14 -80.25 -30.71
N ASP A 97 54.20 -79.60 -29.54
CA ASP A 97 55.45 -79.01 -29.04
C ASP A 97 56.46 -80.07 -28.59
N THR A 98 57.76 -79.73 -28.62
CA THR A 98 58.74 -80.27 -27.66
C THR A 98 59.57 -79.16 -27.05
N ASN A 99 59.52 -79.08 -25.71
CA ASN A 99 60.28 -78.14 -24.90
C ASN A 99 61.67 -78.72 -24.57
N GLY A 100 62.57 -77.92 -23.98
CA GLY A 100 63.95 -78.32 -23.73
C GLY A 100 64.22 -79.08 -22.41
N ASN A 101 65.52 -79.11 -22.08
CA ASN A 101 66.14 -79.40 -20.77
C ASN A 101 66.66 -80.84 -20.48
N GLY A 102 67.96 -80.93 -20.20
CA GLY A 102 68.43 -81.52 -18.94
C GLY A 102 68.82 -83.00 -18.84
N SER A 103 69.93 -83.42 -19.44
CA SER A 103 70.90 -84.36 -18.83
C SER A 103 72.25 -84.24 -19.57
N LEU A 104 73.44 -84.14 -18.97
CA LEU A 104 74.08 -85.01 -17.96
C LEU A 104 74.22 -86.48 -18.38
N THR A 105 75.08 -86.73 -19.37
CA THR A 105 75.97 -87.91 -19.37
C THR A 105 77.37 -87.55 -19.86
N GLU A 106 78.38 -88.02 -19.14
CA GLU A 106 79.80 -87.85 -19.46
C GLU A 106 80.28 -89.00 -20.36
N GLU A 107 80.64 -88.69 -21.61
CA GLU A 107 81.42 -89.61 -22.45
C GLU A 107 82.63 -88.91 -23.10
N LYS A 108 83.68 -88.71 -22.29
CA LYS A 108 85.04 -88.78 -22.84
C LYS A 108 85.31 -90.24 -23.22
N ARG A 109 84.93 -90.67 -24.42
CA ARG A 109 85.28 -92.00 -24.94
C ARG A 109 86.62 -91.94 -25.69
N PRO A 110 87.72 -92.51 -25.15
CA PRO A 110 89.04 -92.46 -25.78
C PRO A 110 89.27 -93.64 -26.73
N LEU A 111 90.46 -93.65 -27.36
CA LEU A 111 91.09 -94.77 -28.08
C LEU A 111 90.48 -95.15 -29.46
N SER A 112 91.32 -95.11 -30.50
CA SER A 112 91.90 -96.31 -31.13
C SER A 112 92.14 -96.13 -32.64
N SER A 113 93.40 -96.24 -33.07
CA SER A 113 93.83 -96.08 -34.47
C SER A 113 93.59 -97.36 -35.29
N THR A 114 92.33 -97.75 -35.48
CA THR A 114 91.96 -99.03 -36.09
C THR A 114 92.34 -99.16 -37.56
N GLU A 115 92.30 -98.09 -38.36
CA GLU A 115 92.75 -98.12 -39.76
C GLU A 115 94.28 -98.38 -39.86
N SER A 116 95.07 -97.71 -39.02
CA SER A 116 96.53 -97.87 -38.95
C SER A 116 96.93 -99.28 -38.51
N LEU A 117 96.25 -99.83 -37.50
CA LEU A 117 96.47 -101.20 -37.03
C LEU A 117 96.03 -102.25 -38.07
N ARG A 118 94.99 -101.97 -38.86
CA ARG A 118 94.54 -102.84 -39.97
C ARG A 118 95.58 -102.93 -41.07
N GLN A 119 96.24 -101.81 -41.42
CA GLN A 119 97.28 -101.78 -42.44
C GLN A 119 98.57 -102.49 -42.00
N LEU A 120 98.98 -102.32 -40.73
CA LEU A 120 100.11 -103.06 -40.14
C LEU A 120 99.81 -104.57 -39.99
N SER A 121 98.59 -104.93 -39.61
CA SER A 121 98.13 -106.34 -39.52
C SER A 121 98.18 -107.07 -40.88
N GLN A 122 97.92 -106.35 -41.98
CA GLN A 122 98.05 -106.91 -43.34
C GLN A 122 99.51 -107.09 -43.78
N GLN A 123 100.46 -106.29 -43.28
CA GLN A 123 101.88 -106.48 -43.56
C GLN A 123 102.53 -107.58 -42.70
N LEU A 124 102.15 -107.69 -41.42
CA LEU A 124 102.70 -108.71 -40.51
C LEU A 124 102.30 -110.15 -40.87
N ASN A 125 101.10 -110.35 -41.44
CA ASN A 125 100.69 -111.68 -41.95
C ASN A 125 101.46 -112.12 -43.21
N GLY A 126 102.21 -111.22 -43.88
CA GLY A 126 102.98 -111.55 -45.09
C GLY A 126 104.34 -112.20 -44.84
N LEU A 127 104.85 -112.22 -43.60
CA LEU A 127 106.26 -112.53 -43.31
C LEU A 127 106.50 -113.71 -42.35
N VAL A 128 105.45 -114.38 -41.87
CA VAL A 128 105.58 -115.48 -40.87
C VAL A 128 105.21 -116.87 -41.45
N SER A 129 104.76 -116.94 -42.72
CA SER A 129 104.41 -118.18 -43.43
C SER A 129 105.27 -118.39 -44.68
N GLY A 130 106.60 -118.39 -44.51
CA GLY A 130 107.54 -118.32 -45.63
C GLY A 130 108.92 -119.00 -45.45
N SER A 131 109.07 -119.92 -44.48
CA SER A 131 110.31 -120.67 -44.28
C SER A 131 110.05 -122.14 -43.97
N SER A 132 110.13 -122.99 -44.99
CA SER A 132 110.16 -124.46 -44.84
C SER A 132 111.25 -125.05 -45.73
N ALA A 133 111.99 -126.00 -45.16
CA ALA A 133 113.29 -126.51 -45.59
C ALA A 133 113.43 -126.99 -47.06
N ALA A 134 114.56 -126.62 -47.67
CA ALA A 134 115.40 -127.52 -48.47
C ALA A 134 116.83 -127.43 -47.90
N TYR A 135 117.46 -128.46 -47.32
CA TYR A 135 117.91 -129.77 -47.84
C TYR A 135 119.12 -129.72 -48.80
N VAL A 136 120.06 -130.67 -48.60
CA VAL A 136 121.31 -130.92 -49.38
C VAL A 136 122.39 -129.82 -49.19
N ASN A 137 123.58 -130.06 -48.63
CA ASN A 137 124.15 -131.28 -48.01
C ASN A 137 125.23 -130.89 -46.96
N GLY A 138 125.97 -131.86 -46.40
CA GLY A 138 127.20 -131.62 -45.62
C GLY A 138 128.30 -132.64 -45.87
N ASP A 139 129.55 -132.32 -45.48
CA ASP A 139 130.64 -133.28 -45.22
C ASP A 139 131.71 -132.65 -44.28
N SER A 140 132.48 -133.54 -43.65
CA SER A 140 133.68 -133.51 -42.80
C SER A 140 134.50 -132.21 -42.55
N PRO A 141 135.17 -132.08 -41.37
CA PRO A 141 135.93 -130.89 -40.95
C PRO A 141 137.35 -130.79 -41.55
N PRO A 142 137.97 -129.59 -41.44
CA PRO A 142 139.20 -129.51 -40.62
C PRO A 142 139.20 -128.34 -39.60
N ALA A 143 140.33 -128.15 -38.90
CA ALA A 143 140.46 -127.41 -37.64
C ALA A 143 140.37 -125.86 -37.71
N MET A 144 140.19 -125.25 -36.53
CA MET A 144 140.07 -123.79 -36.31
C MET A 144 141.36 -122.98 -36.58
N GLY A 145 141.16 -121.67 -36.81
CA GLY A 145 142.12 -120.62 -36.45
C GLY A 145 141.48 -119.61 -35.49
N GLU A 146 142.09 -119.36 -34.34
CA GLU A 146 141.48 -118.68 -33.18
C GLU A 146 141.14 -117.18 -33.40
N ARG A 147 141.67 -116.56 -34.46
CA ARG A 147 141.67 -115.10 -34.66
C ARG A 147 140.38 -114.49 -35.23
N GLU A 148 139.53 -115.26 -35.92
CA GLU A 148 138.34 -114.70 -36.61
C GLU A 148 137.15 -114.42 -35.67
N LEU A 149 137.05 -115.10 -34.54
CA LEU A 149 135.97 -114.89 -33.56
C LEU A 149 136.06 -113.52 -32.86
N GLU A 150 137.28 -113.03 -32.65
CA GLU A 150 137.54 -111.82 -31.86
C GLU A 150 137.13 -110.53 -32.61
N GLY A 151 137.45 -110.44 -33.91
CA GLY A 151 137.06 -109.32 -34.76
C GLY A 151 135.54 -109.19 -34.92
N ARG A 152 134.84 -110.31 -35.11
CA ARG A 152 133.37 -110.34 -35.26
C ARG A 152 132.63 -109.87 -34.00
N ASN A 153 133.25 -110.00 -32.83
CA ASN A 153 132.71 -109.52 -31.57
C ASN A 153 132.89 -107.99 -31.43
N GLN A 154 134.00 -107.43 -31.91
CA GLN A 154 134.21 -105.97 -31.95
C GLN A 154 133.24 -105.27 -32.91
N GLU A 155 132.99 -105.85 -34.10
CA GLU A 155 132.01 -105.33 -35.05
C GLU A 155 130.58 -105.27 -34.46
N LEU A 156 130.17 -106.31 -33.74
CA LEU A 156 128.89 -106.34 -33.03
C LEU A 156 128.80 -105.27 -31.94
N SER A 157 129.87 -105.04 -31.18
CA SER A 157 129.90 -103.97 -30.17
C SER A 157 129.81 -102.58 -30.79
N ALA A 158 130.55 -102.30 -31.87
CA ALA A 158 130.50 -101.01 -32.57
C ALA A 158 129.12 -100.77 -33.22
N ALA A 159 128.48 -101.81 -33.77
CA ALA A 159 127.12 -101.73 -34.28
C ALA A 159 126.09 -101.44 -33.15
N LEU A 160 126.27 -102.03 -31.97
CA LEU A 160 125.43 -101.78 -30.80
C LEU A 160 125.62 -100.35 -30.26
N GLU A 161 126.85 -99.83 -30.19
CA GLU A 161 127.12 -98.44 -29.80
C GLU A 161 126.52 -97.44 -30.79
N SER A 162 126.62 -97.71 -32.09
CA SER A 162 125.95 -96.92 -33.14
C SER A 162 124.42 -96.95 -33.01
N SER A 163 123.84 -98.12 -32.72
CA SER A 163 122.40 -98.29 -32.43
C SER A 163 121.97 -97.54 -31.16
N ASN A 164 122.80 -97.54 -30.12
CA ASN A 164 122.54 -96.79 -28.88
C ASN A 164 122.63 -95.27 -29.10
N LEU A 165 123.62 -94.79 -29.87
CA LEU A 165 123.76 -93.38 -30.22
C LEU A 165 122.57 -92.88 -31.06
N THR A 166 122.15 -93.67 -32.05
CA THR A 166 120.99 -93.33 -32.88
C THR A 166 119.67 -93.39 -32.12
N ASN A 167 119.46 -94.37 -31.23
CA ASN A 167 118.33 -94.38 -30.30
C ASN A 167 118.34 -93.17 -29.35
N SER A 168 119.49 -92.76 -28.84
CA SER A 168 119.62 -91.55 -28.01
C SER A 168 119.25 -90.27 -28.80
N GLN A 169 119.68 -90.17 -30.05
CA GLN A 169 119.29 -89.07 -30.96
C GLN A 169 117.79 -89.10 -31.31
N LEU A 170 117.18 -90.28 -31.46
CA LEU A 170 115.74 -90.42 -31.69
C LEU A 170 114.92 -90.06 -30.45
N ASN A 171 115.34 -90.47 -29.25
CA ASN A 171 114.70 -90.08 -28.00
C ASN A 171 114.75 -88.57 -27.79
N THR A 172 115.92 -87.93 -27.94
CA THR A 172 116.01 -86.47 -27.82
C THR A 172 115.15 -85.70 -28.83
N LYS A 173 114.93 -86.25 -30.04
CA LYS A 173 113.96 -85.70 -31.00
C LYS A 173 112.50 -85.95 -30.59
N LEU A 174 112.20 -87.11 -30.01
CA LEU A 174 110.88 -87.42 -29.44
C LEU A 174 110.54 -86.47 -28.28
N ASP A 175 111.49 -86.24 -27.37
CA ASP A 175 111.34 -85.31 -26.25
C ASP A 175 111.14 -83.86 -26.75
N GLN A 176 111.90 -83.43 -27.76
CA GLN A 176 111.73 -82.12 -28.39
C GLN A 176 110.35 -81.97 -29.06
N LEU A 177 109.88 -82.99 -29.80
CA LEU A 177 108.55 -82.98 -30.42
C LEU A 177 107.42 -83.05 -29.38
N ALA A 178 107.61 -83.78 -28.28
CA ALA A 178 106.68 -83.82 -27.16
C ALA A 178 106.59 -82.45 -26.45
N GLN A 179 107.72 -81.78 -26.21
CA GLN A 179 107.75 -80.41 -25.66
C GLN A 179 107.12 -79.40 -26.61
N GLN A 180 107.38 -79.46 -27.92
CA GLN A 180 106.72 -78.61 -28.91
C GLN A 180 105.20 -78.85 -28.96
N SER A 181 104.75 -80.10 -28.92
CA SER A 181 103.34 -80.47 -28.87
C SER A 181 102.67 -79.94 -27.58
N GLN A 182 103.34 -80.05 -26.43
CA GLN A 182 102.86 -79.52 -25.16
C GLN A 182 102.71 -77.99 -25.19
N VAL A 183 103.75 -77.26 -25.64
CA VAL A 183 103.71 -75.79 -25.74
C VAL A 183 102.63 -75.31 -26.71
N LEU A 184 102.45 -75.97 -27.86
CA LEU A 184 101.38 -75.66 -28.80
C LEU A 184 100.00 -75.96 -28.20
N SER A 185 99.84 -77.04 -27.43
CA SER A 185 98.60 -77.38 -26.73
C SER A 185 98.26 -76.35 -25.65
N GLU A 186 99.24 -75.93 -24.86
CA GLU A 186 99.09 -74.88 -23.83
C GLU A 186 98.75 -73.51 -24.45
N GLN A 187 99.41 -73.14 -25.55
CA GLN A 187 99.09 -71.90 -26.26
C GLN A 187 97.68 -71.94 -26.87
N LEU A 188 97.28 -73.04 -27.51
CA LEU A 188 95.93 -73.21 -28.06
C LEU A 188 94.87 -73.20 -26.94
N GLN A 189 95.15 -73.80 -25.77
CA GLN A 189 94.27 -73.72 -24.61
C GLN A 189 94.18 -72.29 -24.04
N LYS A 190 95.28 -71.53 -24.04
CA LYS A 190 95.31 -70.12 -23.64
C LYS A 190 94.48 -69.26 -24.59
N GLU A 191 94.71 -69.36 -25.90
CA GLU A 191 93.98 -68.61 -26.92
C GLU A 191 92.47 -68.91 -26.88
N ARG A 192 92.07 -70.17 -26.61
CA ARG A 192 90.67 -70.51 -26.33
C ARG A 192 90.12 -69.78 -25.10
N LYS A 193 90.81 -69.83 -23.96
CA LYS A 193 90.39 -69.13 -22.73
C LYS A 193 90.28 -67.61 -22.92
N GLU A 194 91.18 -67.01 -23.70
CA GLU A 194 91.17 -65.58 -24.03
C GLU A 194 90.02 -65.23 -24.99
N PHE A 195 89.74 -66.09 -25.99
CA PHE A 195 88.56 -65.96 -26.86
C PHE A 195 87.24 -66.11 -26.10
N ASP A 196 87.10 -67.15 -25.27
CA ASP A 196 85.91 -67.41 -24.47
C ASP A 196 85.64 -66.26 -23.48
N GLN A 197 86.69 -65.74 -22.83
CA GLN A 197 86.58 -64.57 -21.96
C GLN A 197 86.19 -63.31 -22.75
N LYS A 198 86.75 -63.09 -23.94
CA LYS A 198 86.39 -61.95 -24.80
C LYS A 198 84.92 -62.04 -25.24
N SER A 199 84.49 -63.20 -25.75
CA SER A 199 83.10 -63.42 -26.16
C SER A 199 82.13 -63.27 -24.98
N SER A 200 82.49 -63.74 -23.78
CA SER A 200 81.68 -63.55 -22.57
C SER A 200 81.55 -62.07 -22.17
N LYS A 201 82.63 -61.28 -22.29
CA LYS A 201 82.61 -59.82 -22.06
C LYS A 201 81.74 -59.09 -23.10
N GLU A 202 81.87 -59.44 -24.37
CA GLU A 202 81.08 -58.86 -25.46
C GLU A 202 79.58 -59.22 -25.33
N GLN A 203 79.26 -60.47 -24.98
CA GLN A 203 77.89 -60.88 -24.63
C GLN A 203 77.34 -60.16 -23.39
N GLY A 204 78.18 -59.86 -22.40
CA GLY A 204 77.83 -59.04 -21.24
C GLY A 204 77.42 -57.63 -21.64
N ALA A 205 78.31 -56.91 -22.35
CA ALA A 205 78.05 -55.56 -22.82
C ALA A 205 76.81 -55.46 -23.74
N MET A 206 76.60 -56.44 -24.61
CA MET A 206 75.39 -56.51 -25.46
C MET A 206 74.10 -56.73 -24.65
N ARG A 207 74.15 -57.47 -23.54
CA ARG A 207 73.00 -57.64 -22.62
C ARG A 207 72.74 -56.36 -21.83
N GLU A 208 73.78 -55.68 -21.36
CA GLU A 208 73.66 -54.39 -20.68
C GLU A 208 73.06 -53.33 -21.61
N GLN A 209 73.55 -53.23 -22.85
CA GLN A 209 72.99 -52.32 -23.86
C GLN A 209 71.51 -52.66 -24.18
N LEU A 210 71.16 -53.94 -24.33
CA LEU A 210 69.78 -54.37 -24.53
C LEU A 210 68.89 -54.00 -23.33
N GLN A 211 69.37 -54.18 -22.10
CA GLN A 211 68.64 -53.81 -20.88
C GLN A 211 68.39 -52.29 -20.81
N VAL A 212 69.40 -51.47 -21.14
CA VAL A 212 69.25 -50.01 -21.24
C VAL A 212 68.23 -49.64 -22.31
N HIS A 213 68.27 -50.24 -23.50
CA HIS A 213 67.26 -49.99 -24.54
C HIS A 213 65.84 -50.40 -24.12
N ILE A 214 65.66 -51.54 -23.44
CA ILE A 214 64.36 -51.95 -22.88
C ILE A 214 63.86 -50.92 -21.87
N GLN A 215 64.73 -50.42 -20.98
CA GLN A 215 64.36 -49.40 -20.00
C GLN A 215 64.01 -48.05 -20.66
N THR A 216 64.78 -47.62 -21.68
CA THR A 216 64.49 -46.40 -22.45
C THR A 216 63.16 -46.51 -23.19
N ILE A 217 62.87 -47.66 -23.82
CA ILE A 217 61.58 -47.91 -24.47
C ILE A 217 60.44 -47.89 -23.45
N GLY A 218 60.65 -48.49 -22.27
CA GLY A 218 59.67 -48.44 -21.16
C GLY A 218 59.30 -47.02 -20.75
N ILE A 219 60.30 -46.17 -20.51
CA ILE A 219 60.11 -44.75 -20.14
C ILE A 219 59.39 -44.00 -21.26
N LEU A 220 59.82 -44.14 -22.52
CA LEU A 220 59.17 -43.47 -23.65
C LEU A 220 57.72 -43.94 -23.88
N VAL A 221 57.38 -45.18 -23.51
CA VAL A 221 56.01 -45.70 -23.58
C VAL A 221 55.15 -45.18 -22.43
N SER A 222 55.67 -45.07 -21.20
CA SER A 222 54.93 -44.45 -20.08
C SER A 222 54.72 -42.96 -20.31
N GLU A 223 55.77 -42.20 -20.67
CA GLU A 223 55.68 -40.77 -21.01
C GLU A 223 54.68 -40.52 -22.14
N LYS A 224 54.71 -41.33 -23.21
CA LYS A 224 53.73 -41.24 -24.30
C LYS A 224 52.30 -41.53 -23.81
N SER A 225 52.12 -42.51 -22.94
CA SER A 225 50.80 -42.85 -22.38
C SER A 225 50.27 -41.70 -21.50
N GLU A 226 51.10 -41.17 -20.62
CA GLU A 226 50.76 -40.05 -19.73
C GLU A 226 50.43 -38.77 -20.52
N LEU A 227 51.26 -38.42 -21.51
CA LEU A 227 51.01 -37.28 -22.41
C LEU A 227 49.73 -37.49 -23.26
N GLN A 228 49.45 -38.71 -23.71
CA GLN A 228 48.22 -39.02 -24.45
C GLN A 228 46.98 -38.91 -23.56
N THR A 229 47.03 -39.37 -22.31
CA THR A 229 45.95 -39.18 -21.33
C THR A 229 45.76 -37.71 -20.95
N ALA A 230 46.83 -36.96 -20.72
CA ALA A 230 46.79 -35.52 -20.44
C ALA A 230 46.21 -34.73 -21.62
N LEU A 231 46.57 -35.09 -22.86
CA LEU A 231 46.01 -34.49 -24.07
C LEU A 231 44.50 -34.80 -24.23
N GLN A 232 44.06 -36.03 -23.94
CA GLN A 232 42.64 -36.39 -23.96
C GLN A 232 41.84 -35.63 -22.90
N TYR A 233 42.37 -35.53 -21.67
CA TYR A 233 41.73 -34.80 -20.57
C TYR A 233 41.62 -33.30 -20.87
N THR A 234 42.70 -32.66 -21.34
CA THR A 234 42.69 -31.24 -21.71
C THR A 234 41.79 -30.95 -22.91
N GLN A 235 41.72 -31.84 -23.91
CA GLN A 235 40.73 -31.73 -24.99
C GLN A 235 39.29 -31.87 -24.49
N HIS A 236 39.02 -32.76 -23.53
CA HIS A 236 37.69 -32.90 -22.95
C HIS A 236 37.28 -31.63 -22.19
N ALA A 237 38.16 -31.12 -21.32
CA ALA A 237 37.96 -29.87 -20.59
C ALA A 237 37.74 -28.68 -21.53
N ALA A 238 38.49 -28.59 -22.64
CA ALA A 238 38.31 -27.55 -23.65
C ALA A 238 36.94 -27.64 -24.36
N ARG A 239 36.49 -28.85 -24.73
CA ARG A 239 35.15 -29.07 -25.32
C ARG A 239 34.03 -28.70 -24.33
N GLN A 240 34.18 -29.07 -23.06
CA GLN A 240 33.22 -28.69 -22.01
C GLN A 240 33.16 -27.16 -21.84
N LYS A 241 34.31 -26.48 -21.78
CA LYS A 241 34.34 -25.01 -21.64
C LYS A 241 33.81 -24.27 -22.87
N ALA A 242 33.93 -24.84 -24.07
CA ALA A 242 33.24 -24.33 -25.25
C ALA A 242 31.71 -24.43 -25.12
N ALA A 243 31.18 -25.59 -24.71
CA ALA A 243 29.74 -25.77 -24.49
C ALA A 243 29.17 -24.89 -23.36
N GLU A 244 29.92 -24.70 -22.27
CA GLU A 244 29.56 -23.75 -21.21
C GLU A 244 29.52 -22.29 -21.73
N ALA A 245 30.45 -21.91 -22.61
CA ALA A 245 30.45 -20.58 -23.23
C ALA A 245 29.28 -20.39 -24.21
N GLU A 246 28.87 -21.44 -24.92
CA GLU A 246 27.68 -21.41 -25.79
C GLU A 246 26.37 -21.26 -24.97
N ASP A 247 26.20 -21.97 -23.86
CA ASP A 247 25.07 -21.75 -22.93
C ASP A 247 25.02 -20.31 -22.42
N LEU A 248 26.15 -19.79 -21.94
CA LEU A 248 26.25 -18.41 -21.44
C LEU A 248 25.93 -17.38 -22.53
N ASN A 249 26.35 -17.63 -23.78
CA ASN A 249 25.99 -16.77 -24.91
C ASN A 249 24.48 -16.85 -25.25
N ASN A 250 23.89 -18.05 -25.26
CA ASN A 250 22.46 -18.24 -25.51
C ASN A 250 21.60 -17.56 -24.42
N ARG A 251 22.00 -17.68 -23.15
CA ARG A 251 21.37 -16.99 -22.02
C ARG A 251 21.52 -15.48 -22.11
N LEU A 252 22.69 -14.98 -22.52
CA LEU A 252 22.93 -13.55 -22.79
C LEU A 252 22.08 -13.04 -23.96
N GLN A 253 21.82 -13.85 -24.98
CA GLN A 253 20.93 -13.49 -26.08
C GLN A 253 19.46 -13.43 -25.60
N GLY A 254 19.03 -14.39 -24.77
CA GLY A 254 17.70 -14.37 -24.15
C GLY A 254 17.48 -13.16 -23.23
N THR A 255 18.47 -12.76 -22.42
CA THR A 255 18.35 -11.55 -21.59
C THR A 255 18.32 -10.27 -22.44
N LYS A 256 19.10 -10.19 -23.52
CA LYS A 256 19.02 -9.06 -24.47
C LYS A 256 17.63 -8.96 -25.13
N GLN A 257 17.05 -10.06 -25.56
CA GLN A 257 15.70 -10.09 -26.12
C GLN A 257 14.66 -9.60 -25.10
N ARG A 258 14.74 -10.08 -23.85
CA ARG A 258 13.85 -9.63 -22.76
C ARG A 258 14.04 -8.14 -22.42
N VAL A 259 15.26 -7.60 -22.50
CA VAL A 259 15.50 -6.16 -22.32
C VAL A 259 14.81 -5.36 -23.42
N SER A 260 14.94 -5.74 -24.69
CA SER A 260 14.27 -5.02 -25.78
C SER A 260 12.74 -5.19 -25.79
N GLU A 261 12.21 -6.28 -25.26
CA GLU A 261 10.78 -6.43 -24.98
C GLU A 261 10.34 -5.46 -23.87
N LEU A 262 11.10 -5.36 -22.77
CA LEU A 262 10.82 -4.43 -21.68
C LEU A 262 10.93 -2.96 -22.12
N GLU A 263 11.93 -2.60 -22.93
CA GLU A 263 12.08 -1.28 -23.55
C GLU A 263 10.84 -0.92 -24.40
N ARG A 264 10.31 -1.89 -25.16
CA ARG A 264 9.07 -1.73 -25.94
C ARG A 264 7.84 -1.58 -25.03
N THR A 265 7.72 -2.36 -23.95
CA THR A 265 6.58 -2.20 -23.02
C THR A 265 6.65 -0.87 -22.27
N LEU A 266 7.83 -0.44 -21.83
CA LEU A 266 8.05 0.86 -21.18
C LEU A 266 7.70 2.02 -22.12
N SER A 267 8.08 1.90 -23.40
CA SER A 267 7.68 2.86 -24.43
C SER A 267 6.15 2.93 -24.61
N SER A 268 5.48 1.76 -24.63
CA SER A 268 4.02 1.67 -24.73
C SER A 268 3.31 2.28 -23.52
N VAL A 269 3.76 1.95 -22.31
CA VAL A 269 3.23 2.51 -21.06
C VAL A 269 3.46 4.02 -21.01
N SER A 270 4.63 4.52 -21.42
CA SER A 270 4.88 5.97 -21.50
C SER A 270 3.96 6.68 -22.52
N THR A 271 3.60 6.03 -23.63
CA THR A 271 2.59 6.59 -24.55
C THR A 271 1.17 6.56 -23.99
N GLN A 272 0.80 5.53 -23.22
CA GLN A 272 -0.50 5.45 -22.55
C GLN A 272 -0.60 6.47 -21.40
N GLN A 273 0.46 6.61 -20.59
CA GLN A 273 0.56 7.65 -19.56
C GLN A 273 0.30 9.04 -20.15
N LYS A 274 0.94 9.39 -21.27
CA LYS A 274 0.73 10.68 -21.96
C LYS A 274 -0.68 10.85 -22.54
N GLN A 275 -1.38 9.76 -22.84
CA GLN A 275 -2.79 9.81 -23.24
C GLN A 275 -3.70 10.06 -22.03
N PHE A 276 -3.45 9.39 -20.89
CA PHE A 276 -4.17 9.64 -19.65
C PHE A 276 -3.90 11.04 -19.08
N GLU A 277 -2.65 11.53 -19.09
CA GLU A 277 -2.30 12.91 -18.73
C GLU A 277 -3.01 13.96 -19.61
N LYS A 278 -3.26 13.64 -20.88
CA LYS A 278 -4.06 14.49 -21.77
C LYS A 278 -5.54 14.44 -21.41
N GLN A 279 -6.09 13.26 -21.17
CA GLN A 279 -7.50 13.09 -20.77
C GLN A 279 -7.81 13.72 -19.41
N ASN A 280 -6.89 13.62 -18.43
CA ASN A 280 -7.05 14.28 -17.13
C ASN A 280 -7.11 15.80 -17.29
N LYS A 281 -6.25 16.38 -18.15
CA LYS A 281 -6.27 17.80 -18.54
C LYS A 281 -7.45 18.21 -19.44
N GLU A 282 -8.27 17.26 -19.87
CA GLU A 282 -9.54 17.51 -20.54
C GLU A 282 -10.67 17.47 -19.51
N PHE A 283 -10.71 16.47 -18.62
CA PHE A 283 -11.63 16.42 -17.48
C PHE A 283 -11.45 17.54 -16.45
N GLU A 284 -10.22 18.01 -16.19
CA GLU A 284 -9.95 19.18 -15.35
C GLU A 284 -10.64 20.44 -15.91
N LYS A 285 -10.59 20.64 -17.24
CA LYS A 285 -11.26 21.76 -17.91
C LYS A 285 -12.77 21.60 -17.92
N GLU A 286 -13.28 20.39 -18.11
CA GLU A 286 -14.72 20.11 -18.02
C GLU A 286 -15.24 20.37 -16.60
N ARG A 287 -14.51 19.91 -15.57
CA ARG A 287 -14.79 20.18 -14.15
C ARG A 287 -14.80 21.68 -13.86
N ASP A 288 -13.79 22.42 -14.31
CA ASP A 288 -13.68 23.86 -13.99
C ASP A 288 -14.65 24.72 -14.81
N SER A 289 -15.01 24.29 -16.04
CA SER A 289 -16.13 24.83 -16.81
C SER A 289 -17.47 24.59 -16.10
N LEU A 290 -17.71 23.38 -15.59
CA LEU A 290 -18.92 23.05 -14.82
C LEU A 290 -18.98 23.80 -13.48
N ARG A 291 -17.85 24.03 -12.80
CA ARG A 291 -17.78 24.90 -11.60
C ARG A 291 -18.19 26.34 -11.94
N LEU A 292 -17.70 26.89 -13.04
CA LEU A 292 -18.07 28.23 -13.50
C LEU A 292 -19.57 28.33 -13.85
N GLU A 293 -20.13 27.29 -14.49
CA GLU A 293 -21.56 27.21 -14.78
C GLU A 293 -22.42 27.08 -13.51
N VAL A 294 -21.98 26.29 -12.52
CA VAL A 294 -22.64 26.20 -11.20
C VAL A 294 -22.61 27.56 -10.48
N PHE A 295 -21.48 28.27 -10.48
CA PHE A 295 -21.38 29.62 -9.93
C PHE A 295 -22.33 30.60 -10.64
N ARG A 296 -22.36 30.57 -11.97
CA ARG A 296 -23.27 31.38 -12.80
C ARG A 296 -24.75 31.10 -12.50
N LEU A 297 -25.12 29.84 -12.32
CA LEU A 297 -26.48 29.43 -11.95
C LEU A 297 -26.83 29.82 -10.51
N ASN A 298 -25.88 29.73 -9.57
CA ASN A 298 -26.09 30.16 -8.19
C ASN A 298 -26.33 31.68 -8.11
N ASN A 299 -25.54 32.48 -8.81
CA ASN A 299 -25.71 33.93 -8.85
C ASN A 299 -27.09 34.34 -9.41
N LEU A 300 -27.56 33.67 -10.46
CA LEU A 300 -28.93 33.88 -10.98
C LEU A 300 -30.02 33.41 -9.98
N SER A 301 -29.74 32.38 -9.17
CA SER A 301 -30.66 31.95 -8.12
C SER A 301 -30.74 32.96 -6.98
N GLU A 302 -29.61 33.55 -6.56
CA GLU A 302 -29.60 34.62 -5.55
C GLU A 302 -30.22 35.92 -6.08
N GLU A 303 -29.95 36.30 -7.33
CA GLU A 303 -30.62 37.45 -7.97
C GLU A 303 -32.15 37.24 -8.00
N SER A 304 -32.60 36.04 -8.38
CA SER A 304 -34.03 35.71 -8.39
C SER A 304 -34.65 35.65 -6.98
N LYS A 305 -33.92 35.18 -5.96
CA LYS A 305 -34.34 35.25 -4.55
C LYS A 305 -34.45 36.69 -4.09
N GLN A 306 -33.47 37.54 -4.40
CA GLN A 306 -33.45 38.95 -4.00
C GLN A 306 -34.61 39.72 -4.63
N GLN A 307 -34.84 39.56 -5.94
CA GLN A 307 -36.02 40.10 -6.63
C GLN A 307 -37.33 39.62 -5.96
N GLY A 308 -37.39 38.35 -5.54
CA GLY A 308 -38.51 37.80 -4.77
C GLY A 308 -38.70 38.46 -3.40
N SER A 309 -37.61 38.74 -2.67
CA SER A 309 -37.68 39.43 -1.38
C SER A 309 -38.07 40.91 -1.52
N GLU A 310 -37.53 41.62 -2.51
CA GLU A 310 -37.85 43.02 -2.79
C GLU A 310 -39.34 43.18 -3.18
N LEU A 311 -39.87 42.28 -4.01
CA LEU A 311 -41.31 42.24 -4.32
C LEU A 311 -42.17 41.89 -3.10
N SER A 312 -41.71 40.99 -2.23
CA SER A 312 -42.40 40.67 -0.97
C SER A 312 -42.44 41.87 -0.02
N GLU A 313 -41.34 42.62 0.10
CA GLU A 313 -41.28 43.82 0.92
C GLU A 313 -42.12 44.97 0.35
N GLN A 314 -42.10 45.18 -0.97
CA GLN A 314 -43.01 46.14 -1.63
C GLN A 314 -44.48 45.80 -1.38
N ILE A 315 -44.86 44.52 -1.39
CA ILE A 315 -46.23 44.08 -1.04
C ILE A 315 -46.54 44.36 0.44
N LYS A 316 -45.60 44.10 1.36
CA LYS A 316 -45.77 44.41 2.80
C LYS A 316 -45.93 45.91 3.03
N LEU A 317 -45.07 46.75 2.44
CA LEU A 317 -45.13 48.21 2.51
C LEU A 317 -46.46 48.72 1.95
N ARG A 318 -46.86 48.31 0.74
CA ARG A 318 -48.17 48.68 0.14
C ARG A 318 -49.35 48.21 1.00
N THR A 319 -49.23 47.11 1.72
CA THR A 319 -50.26 46.64 2.66
C THR A 319 -50.31 47.52 3.92
N GLN A 320 -49.15 47.88 4.48
CA GLN A 320 -49.04 48.79 5.63
C GLN A 320 -49.52 50.21 5.29
N GLU A 321 -49.14 50.75 4.13
CA GLU A 321 -49.65 52.05 3.62
C GLU A 321 -51.18 52.03 3.46
N ASN A 322 -51.76 50.95 2.93
CA ASN A 322 -53.22 50.81 2.86
C ASN A 322 -53.87 50.70 4.26
N GLY A 323 -53.21 50.06 5.22
CA GLY A 323 -53.63 50.05 6.62
C GLY A 323 -53.59 51.44 7.26
N ALA A 324 -52.49 52.17 7.05
CA ALA A 324 -52.30 53.54 7.52
C ALA A 324 -53.33 54.50 6.90
N MET A 325 -53.53 54.46 5.57
CA MET A 325 -54.55 55.26 4.90
C MET A 325 -55.97 54.91 5.35
N ARG A 326 -56.26 53.66 5.75
CA ARG A 326 -57.56 53.32 6.37
C ARG A 326 -57.70 53.93 7.75
N LEU A 327 -56.68 53.87 8.60
CA LEU A 327 -56.68 54.51 9.91
C LEU A 327 -56.72 56.05 9.81
N GLU A 328 -56.08 56.63 8.79
CA GLU A 328 -56.11 58.07 8.52
C GLU A 328 -57.47 58.49 7.93
N LEU A 329 -58.11 57.69 7.06
CA LEU A 329 -59.49 57.91 6.63
C LEU A 329 -60.48 57.79 7.81
N GLU A 330 -60.22 56.90 8.76
CA GLU A 330 -61.02 56.72 9.98
C GLU A 330 -60.81 57.89 10.96
N ASP A 331 -59.58 58.36 11.15
CA ASP A 331 -59.30 59.58 11.93
C ASP A 331 -59.81 60.85 11.22
N LEU A 332 -59.83 60.88 9.89
CA LEU A 332 -60.47 61.94 9.10
C LEU A 332 -62.00 61.86 9.15
N ARG A 333 -62.61 60.67 9.31
CA ARG A 333 -64.04 60.52 9.64
C ARG A 333 -64.33 61.10 11.02
N LYS A 334 -63.60 60.68 12.06
CA LYS A 334 -63.68 61.27 13.43
C LYS A 334 -63.52 62.77 13.38
N ARG A 335 -62.50 63.28 12.69
CA ARG A 335 -62.24 64.72 12.57
C ARG A 335 -63.27 65.43 11.73
N LEU A 336 -63.92 64.80 10.74
CA LEU A 336 -65.03 65.40 10.00
C LEU A 336 -66.26 65.50 10.89
N GLU A 337 -66.60 64.43 11.62
CA GLU A 337 -67.71 64.38 12.57
C GLU A 337 -67.52 65.36 13.72
N ILE A 338 -66.34 65.39 14.33
CA ILE A 338 -65.91 66.41 15.30
C ILE A 338 -65.82 67.80 14.65
N ALA A 339 -65.48 67.95 13.37
CA ALA A 339 -65.44 69.26 12.70
C ALA A 339 -66.83 69.75 12.28
N ASP A 340 -67.80 68.88 12.03
CA ASP A 340 -69.20 69.25 11.84
C ASP A 340 -69.83 69.63 13.20
N LEU A 341 -69.55 68.85 14.25
CA LEU A 341 -69.88 69.19 15.64
C LEU A 341 -69.18 70.49 16.08
N MET A 342 -67.94 70.72 15.66
CA MET A 342 -67.21 71.97 15.92
C MET A 342 -67.59 73.08 14.96
N LEU A 343 -68.13 72.86 13.76
CA LEU A 343 -68.74 73.93 12.96
C LEU A 343 -70.09 74.34 13.57
N GLN A 344 -70.80 73.39 14.18
CA GLN A 344 -71.96 73.60 15.05
C GLN A 344 -71.59 74.31 16.38
N GLN A 345 -70.30 74.36 16.77
CA GLN A 345 -69.78 75.14 17.92
C GLN A 345 -68.93 76.37 17.54
N CYS A 346 -68.39 76.48 16.32
CA CYS A 346 -67.59 77.60 15.81
C CYS A 346 -68.42 78.57 14.96
N SER A 347 -69.64 78.17 14.60
CA SER A 347 -70.77 79.09 14.56
C SER A 347 -71.09 79.73 15.92
N SER A 348 -70.40 79.35 17.01
CA SER A 348 -70.51 79.96 18.35
C SER A 348 -69.22 80.61 18.93
N GLN A 349 -67.98 80.12 18.71
CA GLN A 349 -66.71 80.72 19.24
C GLN A 349 -65.38 80.34 18.51
N SER A 350 -64.24 81.02 18.82
CA SER A 350 -62.97 81.03 18.05
C SER A 350 -61.66 81.17 18.87
N ASP A 351 -60.46 80.86 18.29
CA ASP A 351 -59.25 81.75 18.18
C ASP A 351 -57.92 81.04 17.74
N PRO A 352 -56.85 81.76 17.26
CA PRO A 352 -55.82 81.16 16.38
C PRO A 352 -54.33 81.24 16.81
N SER A 353 -53.97 81.63 18.05
CA SER A 353 -52.60 82.12 18.36
C SER A 353 -51.44 81.08 18.39
N ASN A 354 -51.72 79.78 18.60
CA ASN A 354 -50.68 78.81 19.03
C ASN A 354 -49.74 78.33 17.89
N ALA A 355 -50.23 78.25 16.65
CA ALA A 355 -49.52 77.57 15.54
C ALA A 355 -48.19 78.23 15.16
N THR A 356 -48.05 79.54 15.34
CA THR A 356 -46.92 80.34 14.83
C THR A 356 -45.59 79.99 15.50
N GLN A 357 -45.61 79.56 16.76
CA GLN A 357 -44.39 79.43 17.57
C GLN A 357 -43.61 78.12 17.29
N GLN A 358 -44.31 77.07 16.86
CA GLN A 358 -43.74 75.74 16.60
C GLN A 358 -42.93 75.69 15.29
N VAL A 359 -43.39 76.43 14.27
CA VAL A 359 -42.72 76.56 12.95
C VAL A 359 -41.32 77.17 13.06
N GLN A 360 -41.11 78.05 14.06
CA GLN A 360 -39.86 78.79 14.23
C GLN A 360 -38.67 77.89 14.62
N LEU A 361 -38.92 76.78 15.32
CA LEU A 361 -37.88 75.85 15.80
C LEU A 361 -37.39 74.91 14.69
N LEU A 362 -38.33 74.27 13.98
CA LEU A 362 -38.04 73.34 12.86
C LEU A 362 -37.20 74.01 11.76
N LEU A 363 -37.38 75.32 11.55
CA LEU A 363 -36.61 76.09 10.58
C LEU A 363 -35.12 76.22 10.96
N GLY A 364 -34.79 76.21 12.26
CA GLY A 364 -33.42 76.26 12.76
C GLY A 364 -32.69 74.91 12.64
N GLU A 365 -33.36 73.82 13.03
CA GLU A 365 -32.83 72.45 12.89
C GLU A 365 -32.55 72.12 11.41
N LYS A 366 -33.44 72.52 10.50
CA LYS A 366 -33.25 72.41 9.05
C LYS A 366 -31.93 73.06 8.60
N GLN A 367 -31.67 74.31 9.01
CA GLN A 367 -30.45 75.03 8.61
C GLN A 367 -29.16 74.36 9.13
N GLN A 368 -29.22 73.75 10.32
CA GLN A 368 -28.09 73.00 10.88
C GLN A 368 -27.79 71.73 10.09
N LEU A 369 -28.82 70.99 9.67
CA LEU A 369 -28.67 69.80 8.82
C LEU A 369 -28.19 70.16 7.40
N GLU A 370 -28.69 71.25 6.81
CA GLU A 370 -28.23 71.75 5.51
C GLU A 370 -26.74 72.10 5.53
N ALA A 371 -26.25 72.76 6.58
CA ALA A 371 -24.83 73.08 6.75
C ALA A 371 -23.95 71.82 6.88
N HIS A 372 -24.37 70.84 7.70
CA HIS A 372 -23.65 69.58 7.90
C HIS A 372 -23.61 68.73 6.61
N ASN A 373 -24.69 68.73 5.84
CA ASN A 373 -24.76 68.03 4.55
C ASN A 373 -23.78 68.64 3.53
N HIS A 374 -23.71 69.98 3.45
CA HIS A 374 -22.78 70.69 2.58
C HIS A 374 -21.31 70.35 2.90
N GLN A 375 -20.98 70.27 4.20
CA GLN A 375 -19.63 69.94 4.67
C GLN A 375 -19.22 68.49 4.35
N LEU A 376 -20.16 67.53 4.35
CA LEU A 376 -19.91 66.18 3.84
C LEU A 376 -19.69 66.15 2.33
N MET A 377 -20.48 66.90 1.54
CA MET A 377 -20.29 66.94 0.09
C MET A 377 -18.94 67.55 -0.30
N GLU A 378 -18.46 68.56 0.43
CA GLU A 378 -17.13 69.12 0.23
C GLU A 378 -16.02 68.10 0.50
N SER A 379 -16.14 67.32 1.59
CA SER A 379 -15.19 66.24 1.91
C SER A 379 -15.22 65.09 0.90
N ILE A 380 -16.40 64.70 0.41
CA ILE A 380 -16.54 63.67 -0.64
C ILE A 380 -15.90 64.15 -1.96
N SER A 381 -16.10 65.42 -2.32
CA SER A 381 -15.49 66.03 -3.52
C SER A 381 -13.96 66.03 -3.44
N GLN A 382 -13.40 66.37 -2.27
CA GLN A 382 -11.95 66.31 -2.03
C GLN A 382 -11.40 64.89 -2.21
N LEU A 383 -12.01 63.89 -1.57
CA LEU A 383 -11.60 62.48 -1.68
C LEU A 383 -11.72 61.94 -3.12
N GLN A 384 -12.70 62.42 -3.91
CA GLN A 384 -12.79 62.09 -5.33
C GLN A 384 -11.61 62.68 -6.11
N THR A 385 -11.26 63.94 -5.90
CA THR A 385 -10.10 64.56 -6.57
C THR A 385 -8.75 63.93 -6.18
N GLU A 386 -8.59 63.48 -4.93
CA GLU A 386 -7.40 62.75 -4.49
C GLU A 386 -7.30 61.37 -5.17
N ARG A 387 -8.39 60.60 -5.20
CA ARG A 387 -8.49 59.32 -5.93
C ARG A 387 -8.10 59.48 -7.39
N ASP A 388 -8.63 60.50 -8.06
CA ASP A 388 -8.44 60.68 -9.51
C ASP A 388 -7.00 61.11 -9.82
N CYS A 389 -6.39 61.96 -8.98
CA CYS A 389 -4.97 62.29 -9.09
C CYS A 389 -4.05 61.08 -8.89
N TYR A 390 -4.36 60.18 -7.94
CA TYR A 390 -3.62 58.92 -7.79
C TYR A 390 -3.81 57.97 -8.99
N ALA A 391 -5.00 57.93 -9.60
CA ALA A 391 -5.26 57.12 -10.79
C ALA A 391 -4.44 57.62 -12.00
N GLU A 392 -4.36 58.94 -12.23
CA GLU A 392 -3.52 59.54 -13.26
C GLU A 392 -2.03 59.24 -13.02
N GLN A 393 -1.53 59.36 -11.78
CA GLN A 393 -0.15 59.05 -11.44
C GLN A 393 0.21 57.58 -11.77
N ILE A 394 -0.64 56.63 -11.37
CA ILE A 394 -0.43 55.20 -11.66
C ILE A 394 -0.44 54.93 -13.16
N GLN A 395 -1.29 55.63 -13.93
CA GLN A 395 -1.35 55.48 -15.38
C GLN A 395 -0.10 56.01 -16.08
N GLU A 396 0.45 57.14 -15.65
CA GLU A 396 1.67 57.72 -16.22
C GLU A 396 2.93 56.94 -15.80
N GLU A 397 3.01 56.46 -14.55
CA GLU A 397 4.05 55.50 -14.15
C GLU A 397 3.99 54.23 -15.01
N GLY A 398 2.78 53.72 -15.30
CA GLY A 398 2.55 52.60 -16.21
C GLY A 398 3.06 52.86 -17.63
N ARG A 399 2.87 54.07 -18.18
CA ARG A 399 3.47 54.50 -19.47
C ARG A 399 4.99 54.47 -19.42
N VAL A 400 5.60 55.08 -18.41
CA VAL A 400 7.07 55.15 -18.27
C VAL A 400 7.69 53.74 -18.15
N TRP A 401 7.05 52.83 -17.41
CA TRP A 401 7.52 51.44 -17.32
C TRP A 401 7.37 50.66 -18.64
N LYS A 402 6.30 50.92 -19.42
CA LYS A 402 6.12 50.34 -20.75
C LYS A 402 7.22 50.80 -21.72
N ASP A 403 7.43 52.10 -21.85
CA ASP A 403 8.43 52.68 -22.77
C ASP A 403 9.85 52.20 -22.42
N LYS A 404 10.19 52.14 -21.13
CA LYS A 404 11.47 51.59 -20.63
C LYS A 404 11.62 50.09 -20.97
N THR A 405 10.53 49.33 -20.97
CA THR A 405 10.52 47.91 -21.36
C THR A 405 10.72 47.72 -22.86
N GLU A 406 10.04 48.50 -23.70
CA GLU A 406 10.22 48.47 -25.17
C GLU A 406 11.63 48.91 -25.59
N GLN A 407 12.21 49.89 -24.89
CA GLN A 407 13.61 50.30 -25.09
C GLN A 407 14.61 49.18 -24.75
N LEU A 408 14.41 48.46 -23.64
CA LEU A 408 15.26 47.32 -23.26
C LEU A 408 15.13 46.14 -24.24
N LEU A 409 13.91 45.84 -24.68
CA LEU A 409 13.65 44.81 -25.69
C LEU A 409 14.39 45.14 -27.01
N THR A 410 14.39 46.41 -27.40
CA THR A 410 15.10 46.90 -28.60
C THR A 410 16.62 46.72 -28.47
N GLN A 411 17.22 47.01 -27.30
CA GLN A 411 18.65 46.75 -27.06
C GLN A 411 18.98 45.25 -27.13
N VAL A 412 18.15 44.38 -26.54
CA VAL A 412 18.34 42.91 -26.60
C VAL A 412 18.28 42.41 -28.04
N SER A 413 17.38 42.93 -28.88
CA SER A 413 17.33 42.60 -30.31
C SER A 413 18.62 42.99 -31.05
N LEU A 414 19.12 44.22 -30.85
CA LEU A 414 20.35 44.69 -31.49
C LEU A 414 21.57 43.84 -31.11
N VAL A 415 21.69 43.46 -29.83
CA VAL A 415 22.77 42.58 -29.33
C VAL A 415 22.63 41.16 -29.88
N ALA A 416 21.42 40.64 -30.05
CA ALA A 416 21.18 39.34 -30.68
C ALA A 416 21.61 39.33 -32.15
N GLU A 417 21.26 40.37 -32.91
CA GLU A 417 21.72 40.51 -34.30
C GLU A 417 23.26 40.67 -34.40
N GLU A 418 23.89 41.39 -33.46
CA GLU A 418 25.35 41.54 -33.43
C GLU A 418 26.05 40.21 -33.09
N ARG A 419 25.50 39.42 -32.17
CA ARG A 419 25.95 38.04 -31.92
C ARG A 419 25.89 37.21 -33.20
N ASP A 420 24.81 37.28 -33.95
CA ASP A 420 24.60 36.43 -35.14
C ASP A 420 25.48 36.87 -36.32
N ARG A 421 25.73 38.18 -36.47
CA ARG A 421 26.79 38.72 -37.36
C ARG A 421 28.17 38.16 -37.00
N ASN A 422 28.50 38.08 -35.70
CA ASN A 422 29.76 37.52 -35.23
C ASN A 422 29.87 35.99 -35.43
N ILE A 423 28.77 35.24 -35.31
CA ILE A 423 28.75 33.80 -35.61
C ILE A 423 29.10 33.55 -37.09
N ASN A 424 28.47 34.27 -38.02
CA ASN A 424 28.75 34.15 -39.45
C ASN A 424 30.21 34.52 -39.77
N ARG A 425 30.71 35.61 -39.16
CA ARG A 425 32.11 36.07 -39.26
C ARG A 425 33.14 35.01 -38.84
N VAL A 426 32.81 34.15 -37.87
CA VAL A 426 33.68 33.02 -37.46
C VAL A 426 33.66 31.90 -38.51
N GLN A 427 32.49 31.54 -39.02
CA GLN A 427 32.34 30.47 -40.03
C GLN A 427 33.12 30.78 -41.32
N ASP A 428 33.09 32.03 -41.79
CA ASP A 428 33.88 32.49 -42.95
C ASP A 428 35.40 32.30 -42.73
N LEU A 429 35.89 32.57 -41.52
CA LEU A 429 37.30 32.43 -41.16
C LEU A 429 37.72 30.95 -41.04
N GLU A 430 36.87 30.11 -40.45
CA GLU A 430 37.10 28.66 -40.39
C GLU A 430 37.21 28.05 -41.79
N ALA A 431 36.34 28.45 -42.73
CA ALA A 431 36.40 28.00 -44.12
C ALA A 431 37.76 28.36 -44.76
N SER A 432 38.19 29.62 -44.68
CA SER A 432 39.44 30.10 -45.26
C SER A 432 40.69 29.37 -44.71
N ILE A 433 40.68 29.01 -43.43
CA ILE A 433 41.78 28.22 -42.81
C ILE A 433 41.90 26.84 -43.47
N THR A 434 40.79 26.19 -43.85
CA THR A 434 40.84 24.85 -44.47
C THR A 434 41.42 24.87 -45.88
N GLU A 435 41.19 25.93 -46.65
CA GLU A 435 41.75 26.08 -48.00
C GLU A 435 43.27 26.23 -47.98
N LEU A 436 43.79 27.05 -47.06
CA LEU A 436 45.24 27.27 -46.89
C LEU A 436 45.98 25.99 -46.49
N GLN A 437 45.37 25.14 -45.66
CA GLN A 437 45.93 23.83 -45.29
C GLN A 437 46.02 22.87 -46.48
N HIS A 438 45.09 22.95 -47.44
CA HIS A 438 45.12 22.11 -48.64
C HIS A 438 46.25 22.52 -49.61
N ALA A 439 46.50 23.82 -49.78
CA ALA A 439 47.54 24.33 -50.66
C ALA A 439 48.96 23.90 -50.22
N ALA A 440 49.24 23.92 -48.91
CA ALA A 440 50.57 23.57 -48.37
C ALA A 440 50.98 22.12 -48.66
N ALA A 441 50.02 21.19 -48.76
CA ALA A 441 50.30 19.77 -48.95
C ALA A 441 50.86 19.40 -50.33
N LEU A 442 50.67 20.26 -51.34
CA LEU A 442 51.12 19.99 -52.72
C LEU A 442 52.62 20.29 -52.92
N LEU A 443 53.15 21.30 -52.23
CA LEU A 443 54.53 21.77 -52.41
C LEU A 443 55.60 20.81 -51.86
N SER A 444 55.22 19.83 -51.03
CA SER A 444 56.15 18.84 -50.48
C SER A 444 56.51 17.70 -51.44
N GLN A 445 55.78 17.52 -52.55
CA GLN A 445 55.93 16.36 -53.43
C GLN A 445 57.04 16.49 -54.49
N GLU A 446 57.59 17.69 -54.71
CA GLU A 446 58.42 18.02 -55.88
C GLU A 446 59.94 17.87 -55.65
N ARG A 447 60.39 17.33 -54.50
CA ARG A 447 61.76 17.55 -53.99
C ARG A 447 62.70 16.34 -53.86
N GLU A 448 62.34 15.16 -54.36
CA GLU A 448 63.01 13.89 -54.03
C GLU A 448 63.66 13.13 -55.23
N ALA A 449 64.39 13.81 -56.15
CA ALA A 449 64.93 13.14 -57.34
C ALA A 449 66.27 13.68 -57.94
N GLN A 450 67.45 13.36 -57.35
CA GLN A 450 68.78 13.52 -58.01
C GLN A 450 69.99 12.78 -57.33
N ASP A 451 70.96 12.35 -58.17
CA ASP A 451 72.45 12.13 -58.00
C ASP A 451 73.15 10.87 -57.35
N ASN A 452 74.30 10.41 -57.95
CA ASN A 452 75.47 9.62 -57.40
C ASN A 452 76.50 9.05 -58.48
N ALA A 453 77.86 8.94 -58.23
CA ALA A 453 78.88 8.03 -58.92
C ALA A 453 80.43 8.21 -58.56
N GLU A 454 81.32 7.17 -58.76
CA GLU A 454 82.85 7.14 -58.54
C GLU A 454 83.70 6.08 -59.37
N PRO A 455 85.04 6.27 -59.67
CA PRO A 455 86.06 5.16 -59.83
C PRO A 455 87.61 5.45 -59.58
N GLN A 456 88.54 4.46 -59.74
CA GLN A 456 90.07 4.51 -59.55
C GLN A 456 90.85 3.52 -60.54
N SER A 457 92.18 3.16 -60.60
CA SER A 457 93.51 3.39 -59.90
C SER A 457 94.77 2.86 -60.72
N SER A 458 96.05 2.98 -60.21
CA SER A 458 97.32 2.19 -60.51
C SER A 458 98.10 2.36 -61.87
N GLY A 459 99.38 1.95 -62.15
CA GLY A 459 100.59 1.41 -61.41
C GLY A 459 101.78 0.86 -62.33
N PRO A 460 103.13 0.92 -62.02
CA PRO A 460 104.24 0.62 -62.99
C PRO A 460 105.54 -0.18 -62.54
N SER A 461 106.52 -0.42 -63.46
CA SER A 461 107.92 -0.90 -63.20
C SER A 461 108.95 -0.64 -64.33
N GLU A 462 110.17 -0.16 -64.00
CA GLU A 462 111.47 -0.41 -64.71
C GLU A 462 112.61 -0.44 -63.66
N SER A 463 112.38 -1.19 -62.59
CA SER A 463 112.92 -0.80 -61.28
C SER A 463 113.88 -1.80 -60.65
N GLU A 464 113.90 -3.05 -61.08
CA GLU A 464 114.18 -4.26 -60.26
C GLU A 464 115.42 -4.25 -59.33
N VAL A 465 116.53 -3.56 -59.69
CA VAL A 465 117.75 -3.46 -58.85
C VAL A 465 117.83 -2.18 -58.04
N ALA A 466 117.34 -1.05 -58.55
CA ALA A 466 117.00 0.09 -57.70
C ALA A 466 115.91 -0.32 -56.69
N LEU A 467 115.04 -1.24 -57.09
CA LEU A 467 114.06 -2.00 -56.30
C LEU A 467 114.69 -3.19 -55.56
N GLN A 468 116.00 -3.46 -55.61
CA GLN A 468 116.65 -4.39 -54.67
C GLN A 468 117.20 -3.65 -53.45
N GLU A 469 117.88 -2.53 -53.64
CA GLU A 469 118.20 -1.61 -52.54
C GLU A 469 116.93 -0.96 -51.99
N ALA A 470 116.01 -0.54 -52.87
CA ALA A 470 114.68 -0.16 -52.46
C ALA A 470 113.77 -1.35 -52.14
N LEU A 471 114.12 -2.64 -52.33
CA LEU A 471 113.41 -3.74 -51.65
C LEU A 471 113.87 -3.83 -50.20
N ASN A 472 115.11 -3.45 -49.89
CA ASN A 472 115.61 -3.40 -48.53
C ASN A 472 115.07 -2.16 -47.81
N ALA A 473 115.06 -0.99 -48.48
CA ALA A 473 114.40 0.21 -47.97
C ALA A 473 112.87 0.00 -47.88
N LEU A 474 112.21 -0.53 -48.92
CA LEU A 474 110.79 -0.90 -48.87
C LEU A 474 110.53 -2.05 -47.90
N HIS A 475 111.49 -2.92 -47.55
CA HIS A 475 111.30 -3.87 -46.43
C HIS A 475 111.40 -3.18 -45.08
N GLN A 476 112.29 -2.21 -44.89
CA GLN A 476 112.36 -1.42 -43.66
C GLN A 476 111.12 -0.51 -43.52
N GLU A 477 110.69 0.12 -44.61
CA GLU A 477 109.46 0.91 -44.71
C GLU A 477 108.22 0.02 -44.55
N LYS A 478 108.15 -1.16 -45.19
CA LYS A 478 107.11 -2.17 -44.95
C LYS A 478 107.12 -2.65 -43.50
N HIS A 479 108.26 -2.82 -42.85
CA HIS A 479 108.33 -3.18 -41.43
C HIS A 479 107.87 -2.03 -40.54
N ALA A 480 108.25 -0.78 -40.84
CA ALA A 480 107.80 0.41 -40.13
C ALA A 480 106.29 0.65 -40.32
N LEU A 481 105.78 0.53 -41.54
CA LEU A 481 104.39 0.62 -41.91
C LEU A 481 103.57 -0.56 -41.37
N THR A 482 104.15 -1.76 -41.29
CA THR A 482 103.53 -2.91 -40.59
C THR A 482 103.48 -2.67 -39.09
N ALA A 483 104.51 -2.08 -38.49
CA ALA A 483 104.51 -1.70 -37.07
C ALA A 483 103.51 -0.57 -36.78
N GLN A 484 103.41 0.42 -37.67
CA GLN A 484 102.44 1.52 -37.61
C GLN A 484 101.01 1.00 -37.83
N TYR A 485 100.79 0.08 -38.76
CA TYR A 485 99.52 -0.60 -38.98
C TYR A 485 99.15 -1.48 -37.78
N GLN A 486 100.11 -2.19 -37.17
CA GLN A 486 99.89 -2.92 -35.91
C GLN A 486 99.67 -1.99 -34.70
N ALA A 487 100.19 -0.77 -34.71
CA ALA A 487 99.83 0.25 -33.72
C ALA A 487 98.39 0.71 -33.96
N GLN A 488 98.06 1.16 -35.18
CA GLN A 488 96.72 1.54 -35.59
C GLN A 488 95.68 0.44 -35.38
N LEU A 489 96.02 -0.85 -35.53
CA LEU A 489 95.12 -1.96 -35.21
C LEU A 489 94.88 -2.08 -33.70
N ARG A 490 95.89 -1.86 -32.84
CA ARG A 490 95.70 -1.81 -31.38
C ARG A 490 94.92 -0.56 -30.96
N ASP A 491 95.17 0.58 -31.60
CA ASP A 491 94.45 1.82 -31.35
C ASP A 491 92.98 1.69 -31.76
N ASN A 492 92.69 1.09 -32.93
CA ASN A 492 91.34 0.74 -33.35
C ASN A 492 90.70 -0.31 -32.44
N GLU A 493 91.43 -1.34 -32.00
CA GLU A 493 90.90 -2.34 -31.06
C GLU A 493 90.55 -1.70 -29.70
N GLN A 494 91.39 -0.77 -29.21
CA GLN A 494 91.10 0.01 -28.00
C GLN A 494 89.91 0.96 -28.21
N LEU A 495 89.80 1.62 -29.36
CA LEU A 495 88.64 2.44 -29.72
C LEU A 495 87.36 1.59 -29.77
N SER A 496 87.37 0.43 -30.43
CA SER A 496 86.24 -0.50 -30.46
C SER A 496 85.83 -0.96 -29.06
N ARG A 497 86.78 -1.28 -28.17
CA ARG A 497 86.48 -1.60 -26.77
C ARG A 497 85.81 -0.43 -26.05
N MET A 498 86.35 0.78 -26.17
CA MET A 498 85.73 1.99 -25.59
C MET A 498 84.35 2.31 -26.18
N CYS A 499 84.11 2.03 -27.47
CA CYS A 499 82.79 2.11 -28.08
C CYS A 499 81.85 1.09 -27.45
N THR A 500 82.23 -0.19 -27.33
CA THR A 500 81.39 -1.21 -26.69
C THR A 500 81.10 -0.91 -25.23
N GLU A 501 82.06 -0.34 -24.48
CA GLU A 501 81.85 0.11 -23.10
C GLU A 501 80.83 1.27 -23.02
N GLN A 502 80.89 2.22 -23.98
CA GLN A 502 79.90 3.30 -24.08
C GLN A 502 78.52 2.79 -24.53
N GLU A 503 78.45 1.87 -25.48
CA GLU A 503 77.21 1.22 -25.92
C GLU A 503 76.54 0.45 -24.78
N THR A 504 77.30 -0.36 -24.01
CA THR A 504 76.75 -1.04 -22.83
C THR A 504 76.26 -0.06 -21.77
N ARG A 505 77.00 1.03 -21.54
CA ARG A 505 76.62 2.06 -20.56
C ARG A 505 75.39 2.86 -21.01
N LEU A 506 75.23 3.10 -22.31
CA LEU A 506 74.02 3.71 -22.87
C LEU A 506 72.82 2.76 -22.70
N GLY A 507 72.95 1.49 -23.06
CA GLY A 507 71.88 0.50 -22.85
C GLY A 507 71.50 0.31 -21.37
N GLU A 508 72.47 0.42 -20.44
CA GLU A 508 72.17 0.43 -19.00
C GLU A 508 71.38 1.68 -18.57
N LEU A 509 71.69 2.86 -19.11
CA LEU A 509 70.98 4.12 -18.82
C LEU A 509 69.59 4.15 -19.47
N GLU A 510 69.45 3.67 -20.70
CA GLU A 510 68.17 3.49 -21.39
C GLU A 510 67.25 2.57 -20.58
N ARG A 511 67.75 1.41 -20.14
CA ARG A 511 66.98 0.45 -19.35
C ARG A 511 66.66 0.95 -17.93
N GLN A 512 67.47 1.84 -17.37
CA GLN A 512 67.11 2.58 -16.14
C GLN A 512 66.00 3.59 -16.39
N LEU A 513 66.06 4.33 -17.50
CA LEU A 513 65.02 5.28 -17.91
C LEU A 513 63.69 4.57 -18.20
N GLU A 514 63.70 3.41 -18.85
CA GLU A 514 62.52 2.58 -19.06
C GLU A 514 61.90 2.11 -17.73
N SER A 515 62.71 1.63 -16.78
CA SER A 515 62.22 1.28 -15.43
C SER A 515 61.57 2.49 -14.76
N GLN A 516 62.25 3.64 -14.79
CA GLN A 516 61.74 4.86 -14.18
C GLN A 516 60.45 5.35 -14.84
N VAL A 517 60.31 5.27 -16.17
CA VAL A 517 59.08 5.63 -16.90
C VAL A 517 57.94 4.67 -16.59
N GLN A 518 58.21 3.37 -16.45
CA GLN A 518 57.23 2.38 -16.03
C GLN A 518 56.79 2.62 -14.58
N GLU A 519 57.72 2.86 -13.66
CA GLU A 519 57.45 3.19 -12.25
C GLU A 519 56.62 4.49 -12.12
N ASP A 520 56.92 5.51 -12.94
CA ASP A 520 56.14 6.75 -13.01
C ASP A 520 54.73 6.52 -13.58
N GLY A 521 54.59 5.59 -14.54
CA GLY A 521 53.31 5.17 -15.10
C GLY A 521 52.45 4.40 -14.10
N ASP A 522 53.04 3.46 -13.35
CA ASP A 522 52.36 2.73 -12.28
C ASP A 522 52.04 3.62 -11.08
N ARG A 523 52.90 4.60 -10.77
CA ARG A 523 52.61 5.65 -9.79
C ARG A 523 51.42 6.52 -10.22
N ARG A 524 51.29 6.87 -11.51
CA ARG A 524 50.12 7.60 -12.04
C ARG A 524 48.85 6.75 -11.96
N ARG A 525 48.89 5.48 -12.39
CA ARG A 525 47.77 4.54 -12.23
C ARG A 525 47.29 4.45 -10.78
N MET A 526 48.19 4.24 -9.82
CA MET A 526 47.84 4.22 -8.39
C MET A 526 47.25 5.54 -7.88
N LEU A 527 47.65 6.69 -8.43
CA LEU A 527 47.07 7.99 -8.07
C LEU A 527 45.67 8.20 -8.69
N GLU A 528 45.46 7.73 -9.92
CA GLU A 528 44.16 7.73 -10.61
C GLU A 528 43.17 6.80 -9.89
N ASP A 529 43.59 5.59 -9.51
CA ASP A 529 42.82 4.64 -8.70
C ASP A 529 42.46 5.25 -7.33
N VAL A 530 43.43 5.81 -6.60
CA VAL A 530 43.18 6.48 -5.30
C VAL A 530 42.28 7.71 -5.45
N GLN A 531 42.32 8.42 -6.58
CA GLN A 531 41.41 9.53 -6.87
C GLN A 531 39.98 9.03 -7.20
N SER A 532 39.85 7.90 -7.90
CA SER A 532 38.59 7.22 -8.18
C SER A 532 37.93 6.68 -6.90
N ASP A 533 38.72 6.00 -6.04
CA ASP A 533 38.31 5.55 -4.72
C ASP A 533 37.91 6.73 -3.83
N LYS A 534 38.70 7.82 -3.81
CA LYS A 534 38.34 9.03 -3.08
C LYS A 534 37.01 9.62 -3.57
N ALA A 535 36.75 9.65 -4.88
CA ALA A 535 35.47 10.12 -5.42
C ALA A 535 34.31 9.19 -5.03
N THR A 536 34.51 7.89 -5.06
CA THR A 536 33.52 6.86 -4.70
C THR A 536 33.20 6.90 -3.19
N ILE A 537 34.21 6.96 -2.34
CA ILE A 537 34.09 7.15 -0.89
C ILE A 537 33.41 8.49 -0.59
N SER A 538 33.72 9.56 -1.32
CA SER A 538 33.07 10.87 -1.12
C SER A 538 31.57 10.80 -1.44
N ARG A 539 31.18 10.16 -2.54
CA ARG A 539 29.76 9.92 -2.87
C ARG A 539 29.06 9.09 -1.79
N ALA A 540 29.69 7.99 -1.35
CA ALA A 540 29.16 7.14 -0.29
C ALA A 540 29.05 7.86 1.05
N LEU A 541 29.99 8.76 1.39
CA LEU A 541 29.93 9.58 2.60
C LEU A 541 28.82 10.64 2.52
N THR A 542 28.60 11.25 1.36
CA THR A 542 27.46 12.16 1.13
C THR A 542 26.14 11.41 1.25
N GLN A 543 26.00 10.21 0.66
CA GLN A 543 24.81 9.36 0.82
C GLN A 543 24.58 8.94 2.28
N ASN A 544 25.64 8.54 3.00
CA ASN A 544 25.57 8.23 4.44
C ASN A 544 25.31 9.48 5.30
N ARG A 545 25.45 10.69 4.75
CA ARG A 545 25.03 11.93 5.41
C ARG A 545 23.56 12.21 5.12
N THR A 546 23.11 12.20 3.87
CA THR A 546 21.69 12.41 3.54
C THR A 546 20.79 11.36 4.21
N LEU A 547 21.22 10.10 4.30
CA LEU A 547 20.48 9.05 5.04
C LEU A 547 20.41 9.31 6.56
N LYS A 548 21.39 10.02 7.15
CA LYS A 548 21.32 10.43 8.57
C LYS A 548 20.47 11.67 8.77
N ASP A 549 20.56 12.61 7.84
CA ASP A 549 19.76 13.82 7.85
C ASP A 549 18.26 13.45 7.68
N GLN A 550 17.94 12.55 6.75
CA GLN A 550 16.60 11.92 6.60
C GLN A 550 16.16 11.11 7.82
N LEU A 551 17.06 10.37 8.48
CA LEU A 551 16.73 9.65 9.72
C LEU A 551 16.44 10.62 10.87
N ALA A 552 17.14 11.76 10.94
CA ALA A 552 16.89 12.81 11.92
C ALA A 552 15.57 13.55 11.62
N GLU A 553 15.26 13.83 10.35
CA GLU A 553 13.95 14.35 9.92
C GLU A 553 12.82 13.40 10.31
N LEU A 554 12.97 12.09 10.05
CA LEU A 554 11.98 11.08 10.44
C LEU A 554 11.83 10.96 11.97
N GLN A 555 12.94 11.03 12.73
CA GLN A 555 12.91 11.05 14.19
C GLN A 555 12.22 12.31 14.75
N ASN A 556 12.52 13.48 14.18
CA ASN A 556 11.84 14.73 14.53
C ASN A 556 10.35 14.67 14.17
N GLY A 557 10.00 14.09 13.02
CA GLY A 557 8.61 13.82 12.61
C GLY A 557 7.89 12.90 13.60
N PHE A 558 8.50 11.78 14.00
CA PHE A 558 7.93 10.91 15.03
C PHE A 558 7.75 11.62 16.38
N VAL A 559 8.73 12.42 16.84
CA VAL A 559 8.59 13.18 18.10
C VAL A 559 7.48 14.23 17.99
N LYS A 560 7.45 14.99 16.88
CA LYS A 560 6.40 15.98 16.62
C LYS A 560 5.01 15.34 16.61
N LEU A 561 4.82 14.29 15.80
CA LEU A 561 3.56 13.55 15.71
C LEU A 561 3.17 12.91 17.05
N THR A 562 4.15 12.47 17.87
CA THR A 562 3.86 11.93 19.22
C THR A 562 3.38 13.02 20.17
N ASN A 563 3.95 14.22 20.11
CA ASN A 563 3.49 15.37 20.89
C ASN A 563 2.11 15.84 20.41
N GLU A 564 1.89 15.99 19.10
CA GLU A 564 0.59 16.36 18.52
C GLU A 564 -0.50 15.35 18.87
N ASN A 565 -0.21 14.04 18.83
CA ASN A 565 -1.16 13.02 19.31
C ASN A 565 -1.43 13.10 20.81
N MET A 566 -0.45 13.50 21.64
CA MET A 566 -0.66 13.72 23.08
C MET A 566 -1.55 14.95 23.31
N GLU A 567 -1.25 16.08 22.67
CA GLU A 567 -2.01 17.33 22.77
C GLU A 567 -3.46 17.15 22.29
N LEU A 568 -3.67 16.43 21.18
CA LEU A 568 -5.01 16.04 20.71
C LEU A 568 -5.72 15.07 21.68
N THR A 569 -5.00 14.12 22.27
CA THR A 569 -5.56 13.16 23.25
C THR A 569 -5.97 13.85 24.55
N ASP A 570 -5.18 14.82 25.03
CA ASP A 570 -5.50 15.64 26.20
C ASP A 570 -6.66 16.59 25.90
N ALA A 571 -6.69 17.24 24.72
CA ALA A 571 -7.81 18.07 24.28
C ALA A 571 -9.13 17.27 24.20
N ILE A 572 -9.11 16.08 23.60
CA ILE A 572 -10.27 15.17 23.55
C ILE A 572 -10.72 14.75 24.96
N GLN A 573 -9.79 14.53 25.90
CA GLN A 573 -10.15 14.24 27.29
C GLN A 573 -10.78 15.44 28.00
N THR A 574 -10.28 16.67 27.77
CA THR A 574 -10.90 17.88 28.33
C THR A 574 -12.29 18.13 27.76
N GLU A 575 -12.49 17.97 26.45
CA GLU A 575 -13.81 18.07 25.82
C GLU A 575 -14.78 17.00 26.30
N GLN A 576 -14.33 15.76 26.49
CA GLN A 576 -15.14 14.71 27.12
C GLN A 576 -15.50 15.03 28.58
N HIS A 577 -14.66 15.77 29.31
CA HIS A 577 -14.99 16.24 30.65
C HIS A 577 -16.02 17.37 30.61
N VAL A 578 -15.84 18.37 29.73
CA VAL A 578 -16.80 19.46 29.52
C VAL A 578 -18.17 18.91 29.09
N LYS A 579 -18.21 17.96 28.16
CA LYS A 579 -19.46 17.30 27.73
C LYS A 579 -20.19 16.58 28.87
N LYS A 580 -19.46 15.94 29.80
CA LYS A 580 -20.05 15.31 31.00
C LYS A 580 -20.61 16.35 31.98
N GLU A 581 -19.89 17.45 32.18
CA GLU A 581 -20.32 18.56 33.04
C GLU A 581 -21.54 19.31 32.45
N LEU A 582 -21.60 19.51 31.13
CA LEU A 582 -22.78 20.04 30.44
C LEU A 582 -23.97 19.09 30.56
N ALA A 583 -23.78 17.78 30.34
CA ALA A 583 -24.84 16.79 30.52
C ALA A 583 -25.38 16.76 31.97
N ARG A 584 -24.50 16.88 32.98
CA ARG A 584 -24.89 17.03 34.39
C ARG A 584 -25.76 18.27 34.61
N ARG A 585 -25.35 19.43 34.10
CA ARG A 585 -26.11 20.69 34.21
C ARG A 585 -27.45 20.64 33.48
N MET A 586 -27.54 19.99 32.32
CA MET A 586 -28.83 19.82 31.65
C MET A 586 -29.77 18.92 32.45
N GLY A 587 -29.27 17.86 33.08
CA GLY A 587 -30.05 17.03 34.01
C GLY A 587 -30.56 17.83 35.22
N GLU A 588 -29.68 18.62 35.84
CA GLU A 588 -30.03 19.49 36.98
C GLU A 588 -31.09 20.54 36.59
N LEU A 589 -30.95 21.18 35.43
CA LEU A 589 -31.96 22.12 34.91
C LEU A 589 -33.29 21.43 34.54
N GLN A 590 -33.25 20.20 34.01
CA GLN A 590 -34.47 19.42 33.75
C GLN A 590 -35.19 19.03 35.05
N GLU A 591 -34.46 18.66 36.09
CA GLU A 591 -35.01 18.36 37.42
C GLU A 591 -35.59 19.62 38.08
N GLU A 592 -34.91 20.77 38.02
CA GLU A 592 -35.45 22.06 38.48
C GLU A 592 -36.73 22.45 37.71
N LEU A 593 -36.76 22.32 36.39
CA LEU A 593 -37.93 22.64 35.55
C LEU A 593 -39.11 21.69 35.85
N HIS A 594 -38.84 20.41 36.09
CA HIS A 594 -39.87 19.46 36.52
C HIS A 594 -40.44 19.82 37.90
N ASN A 595 -39.58 20.13 38.88
CA ASN A 595 -39.98 20.58 40.21
C ASN A 595 -40.79 21.89 40.18
N PHE A 596 -40.48 22.81 39.26
CA PHE A 596 -41.27 24.03 39.05
C PHE A 596 -42.63 23.73 38.40
N LYS A 597 -42.72 22.78 37.46
CA LYS A 597 -44.00 22.33 36.88
C LYS A 597 -44.91 21.70 37.94
N GLU A 598 -44.39 20.80 38.78
CA GLU A 598 -45.16 20.19 39.87
C GLU A 598 -45.69 21.25 40.87
N GLN A 599 -44.85 22.23 41.24
CA GLN A 599 -45.27 23.35 42.09
C GLN A 599 -46.30 24.28 41.44
N LEU A 600 -46.24 24.46 40.11
CA LEU A 600 -47.21 25.25 39.36
C LEU A 600 -48.56 24.51 39.26
N GLU A 601 -48.53 23.21 38.98
CA GLU A 601 -49.73 22.37 38.91
C GLU A 601 -50.43 22.26 40.27
N LEU A 602 -49.67 22.09 41.36
CA LEU A 602 -50.22 22.10 42.72
C LEU A 602 -50.90 23.45 43.05
N LYS A 603 -50.27 24.58 42.69
CA LYS A 603 -50.89 25.91 42.83
C LYS A 603 -52.13 26.10 41.96
N SER A 604 -52.13 25.54 40.75
CA SER A 604 -53.28 25.55 39.85
C SER A 604 -54.48 24.84 40.51
N GLN A 605 -54.25 23.65 41.06
CA GLN A 605 -55.25 22.89 41.82
C GLN A 605 -55.76 23.67 43.05
N ASP A 606 -54.87 24.31 43.83
CA ASP A 606 -55.27 25.19 44.94
C ASP A 606 -56.15 26.36 44.46
N THR A 607 -55.78 27.04 43.38
CA THR A 607 -56.57 28.15 42.82
C THR A 607 -57.92 27.70 42.27
N GLN A 608 -58.00 26.53 41.63
CA GLN A 608 -59.27 25.96 41.18
C GLN A 608 -60.17 25.60 42.38
N GLY A 609 -59.62 24.98 43.43
CA GLY A 609 -60.36 24.69 44.65
C GLY A 609 -60.89 25.94 45.36
N LEU A 610 -60.19 27.07 45.26
CA LEU A 610 -60.66 28.38 45.74
C LEU A 610 -61.75 28.98 44.84
N MET A 611 -61.67 28.80 43.51
CA MET A 611 -62.74 29.20 42.58
C MET A 611 -64.02 28.38 42.80
N GLU A 612 -63.92 27.07 42.98
CA GLU A 612 -65.06 26.20 43.28
C GLU A 612 -65.74 26.59 44.59
N GLN A 613 -64.97 26.96 45.62
CA GLN A 613 -65.50 27.52 46.87
C GLN A 613 -66.20 28.89 46.66
N ARG A 614 -65.58 29.81 45.90
CA ARG A 614 -66.17 31.11 45.54
C ARG A 614 -67.52 30.92 44.86
N ASP A 615 -67.59 30.03 43.88
CA ASP A 615 -68.78 29.82 43.05
C ASP A 615 -69.88 29.11 43.82
N GLN A 616 -69.53 28.21 44.74
CA GLN A 616 -70.49 27.61 45.67
C GLN A 616 -71.07 28.63 46.67
N VAL A 617 -70.28 29.60 47.15
CA VAL A 617 -70.78 30.72 47.97
C VAL A 617 -71.65 31.68 47.14
N ALA A 618 -71.25 31.99 45.91
CA ALA A 618 -72.04 32.83 45.00
C ALA A 618 -73.40 32.19 44.67
N ALA A 619 -73.45 30.88 44.42
CA ALA A 619 -74.69 30.14 44.20
C ALA A 619 -75.61 30.15 45.44
N GLN A 620 -75.06 30.01 46.65
CA GLN A 620 -75.84 30.15 47.89
C GLN A 620 -76.39 31.57 48.04
N LEU A 621 -75.59 32.60 47.77
CA LEU A 621 -76.03 33.99 47.82
C LEU A 621 -77.15 34.26 46.81
N GLN A 622 -77.03 33.75 45.59
CA GLN A 622 -78.05 33.86 44.54
C GLN A 622 -79.37 33.17 44.93
N GLN A 623 -79.31 32.01 45.61
CA GLN A 623 -80.50 31.35 46.16
C GLN A 623 -81.17 32.20 47.24
N TYR A 624 -80.41 32.82 48.15
CA TYR A 624 -80.97 33.77 49.12
C TYR A 624 -81.62 34.99 48.44
N CYS A 625 -80.95 35.60 47.46
CA CYS A 625 -81.50 36.72 46.71
C CYS A 625 -82.83 36.35 46.00
N ALA A 626 -82.89 35.18 45.37
CA ALA A 626 -84.13 34.68 44.75
C ALA A 626 -85.25 34.49 45.77
N GLY A 627 -84.95 33.92 46.95
CA GLY A 627 -85.93 33.75 48.04
C GLY A 627 -86.42 35.07 48.65
N TYR A 628 -85.56 36.10 48.72
CA TYR A 628 -86.00 37.45 49.08
C TYR A 628 -86.89 38.08 48.00
N GLN A 629 -86.57 37.86 46.72
CA GLN A 629 -87.38 38.37 45.61
C GLN A 629 -88.80 37.78 45.61
N THR A 630 -88.96 36.48 45.88
CA THR A 630 -90.30 35.86 45.99
C THR A 630 -91.08 36.42 47.17
N LEU A 631 -90.46 36.52 48.36
CA LEU A 631 -91.07 37.13 49.56
C LEU A 631 -91.54 38.58 49.33
N VAL A 632 -90.79 39.38 48.57
CA VAL A 632 -91.20 40.74 48.17
C VAL A 632 -92.44 40.70 47.27
N SER A 633 -92.46 39.80 46.27
CA SER A 633 -93.61 39.66 45.35
C SER A 633 -94.88 39.16 46.04
N GLU A 634 -94.78 38.24 47.00
CA GLU A 634 -95.90 37.76 47.83
C GLU A 634 -96.47 38.91 48.68
N ARG A 635 -95.60 39.69 49.32
CA ARG A 635 -95.99 40.88 50.10
C ARG A 635 -96.73 41.91 49.24
N GLU A 636 -96.28 42.14 48.01
CA GLU A 636 -96.92 43.06 47.06
C GLU A 636 -98.27 42.52 46.56
N GLN A 637 -98.37 41.21 46.30
CA GLN A 637 -99.63 40.54 45.97
C GLN A 637 -100.65 40.68 47.11
N ILE A 638 -100.24 40.48 48.37
CA ILE A 638 -101.08 40.68 49.56
C ILE A 638 -101.51 42.14 49.69
N HIS A 639 -100.60 43.11 49.49
CA HIS A 639 -100.95 44.53 49.53
C HIS A 639 -101.96 44.89 48.41
N HIS A 640 -101.84 44.29 47.22
CA HIS A 640 -102.78 44.51 46.12
C HIS A 640 -104.16 43.88 46.40
N GLN A 641 -104.22 42.72 47.05
CA GLN A 641 -105.47 42.14 47.55
C GLN A 641 -106.15 43.03 48.61
N TYR A 642 -105.37 43.54 49.56
CA TYR A 642 -105.86 44.45 50.60
C TYR A 642 -106.40 45.77 50.01
N LEU A 643 -105.71 46.35 49.01
CA LEU A 643 -106.19 47.56 48.33
C LEU A 643 -107.50 47.31 47.58
N LYS A 644 -107.66 46.15 46.93
CA LYS A 644 -108.94 45.73 46.32
C LYS A 644 -110.04 45.54 47.36
N GLN A 645 -109.71 45.04 48.54
CA GLN A 645 -110.68 44.90 49.64
C GLN A 645 -111.17 46.27 50.14
N ILE A 646 -110.29 47.28 50.24
CA ILE A 646 -110.69 48.67 50.55
C ILE A 646 -111.61 49.22 49.47
N GLN A 647 -111.25 49.09 48.19
CA GLN A 647 -112.08 49.57 47.07
C GLN A 647 -113.48 48.94 47.03
N LEU A 648 -113.61 47.66 47.42
CA LEU A 648 -114.90 46.99 47.57
C LEU A 648 -115.68 47.48 48.80
N MET A 649 -114.99 47.79 49.89
CA MET A 649 -115.58 48.37 51.11
C MET A 649 -116.13 49.78 50.83
N ASP A 650 -115.35 50.62 50.16
CA ASP A 650 -115.75 51.99 49.79
C ASP A 650 -116.96 51.98 48.83
N ARG A 651 -116.97 51.07 47.86
CA ARG A 651 -118.16 50.87 47.00
C ARG A 651 -119.37 50.42 47.82
N LEU A 652 -119.23 49.44 48.72
CA LEU A 652 -120.34 48.98 49.54
C LEU A 652 -120.88 50.08 50.48
N GLN A 653 -120.01 50.92 51.05
CA GLN A 653 -120.43 52.10 51.81
C GLN A 653 -121.12 53.15 50.93
N HIS A 654 -120.66 53.33 49.69
CA HIS A 654 -121.33 54.21 48.73
C HIS A 654 -122.73 53.69 48.39
N ASP A 655 -122.87 52.41 48.07
CA ASP A 655 -124.15 51.74 47.77
C ASP A 655 -125.10 51.80 48.98
N GLU A 656 -124.61 51.60 50.21
CA GLU A 656 -125.37 51.83 51.44
C GLU A 656 -125.82 53.28 51.59
N SER A 657 -124.95 54.26 51.29
CA SER A 657 -125.28 55.69 51.40
C SER A 657 -126.32 56.13 50.37
N GLN A 658 -126.23 55.62 49.13
CA GLN A 658 -127.25 55.79 48.10
C GLN A 658 -128.57 55.16 48.54
N GLY A 659 -128.54 53.93 49.08
CA GLY A 659 -129.72 53.24 49.61
C GLY A 659 -130.42 54.03 50.73
N ARG A 660 -129.65 54.61 51.66
CA ARG A 660 -130.17 55.50 52.72
C ARG A 660 -130.78 56.78 52.14
N MET A 661 -130.14 57.40 51.15
CA MET A 661 -130.65 58.60 50.46
C MET A 661 -131.95 58.32 49.69
N HIS A 662 -132.04 57.20 48.96
CA HIS A 662 -133.27 56.78 48.30
C HIS A 662 -134.40 56.47 49.30
N LEU A 663 -134.07 55.89 50.46
CA LEU A 663 -135.04 55.66 51.53
C LEU A 663 -135.55 56.99 52.13
N GLU A 664 -134.67 57.98 52.31
CA GLU A 664 -135.05 59.32 52.78
C GLU A 664 -135.90 60.08 51.75
N ILE A 665 -135.59 59.98 50.45
CA ILE A 665 -136.43 60.51 49.37
C ILE A 665 -137.82 59.85 49.40
N SER A 666 -137.87 58.52 49.52
CA SER A 666 -139.13 57.77 49.61
C SER A 666 -139.95 58.14 50.85
N GLN A 667 -139.31 58.33 52.02
CA GLN A 667 -139.98 58.81 53.23
C GLN A 667 -140.51 60.24 53.07
N ASN A 668 -139.77 61.14 52.41
CA ASN A 668 -140.25 62.50 52.14
C ASN A 668 -141.42 62.51 51.13
N GLN A 669 -141.39 61.68 50.09
CA GLN A 669 -142.51 61.49 49.15
C GLN A 669 -143.74 60.91 49.86
N LEU A 670 -143.56 59.87 50.70
CA LEU A 670 -144.63 59.29 51.50
C LEU A 670 -145.25 60.31 52.46
N LYS A 671 -144.41 61.14 53.10
CA LYS A 671 -144.86 62.23 53.97
C LYS A 671 -145.65 63.29 53.20
N GLN A 672 -145.19 63.72 52.03
CA GLN A 672 -145.94 64.65 51.16
C GLN A 672 -147.29 64.08 50.76
N ALA A 673 -147.34 62.79 50.38
CA ALA A 673 -148.61 62.11 50.06
C ALA A 673 -149.53 62.00 51.29
N GLN A 674 -148.97 61.81 52.48
CA GLN A 674 -149.71 61.75 53.74
C GLN A 674 -150.27 63.12 54.14
N ASP A 675 -149.47 64.19 54.02
CA ASP A 675 -149.91 65.58 54.23
C ASP A 675 -151.04 65.96 53.23
N TYR A 676 -150.98 65.46 51.99
CA TYR A 676 -152.01 65.65 50.96
C TYR A 676 -153.31 64.87 51.26
N LEU A 677 -153.19 63.65 51.78
CA LEU A 677 -154.34 62.85 52.22
C LEU A 677 -155.05 63.52 53.41
N ASP A 678 -154.27 64.06 54.35
CA ASP A 678 -154.77 64.77 55.53
C ASP A 678 -155.50 66.07 55.17
N LEU A 679 -155.23 66.66 53.99
CA LEU A 679 -156.00 67.78 53.43
C LEU A 679 -157.35 67.29 52.86
N LEU A 680 -157.33 66.24 52.03
CA LEU A 680 -158.54 65.63 51.45
C LEU A 680 -159.53 65.08 52.51
N VAL A 681 -159.03 64.65 53.67
CA VAL A 681 -159.87 64.26 54.82
C VAL A 681 -160.60 65.46 55.44
N LYS A 682 -159.93 66.63 55.53
CA LYS A 682 -160.55 67.86 56.08
C LYS A 682 -161.66 68.39 55.17
N ASP A 683 -161.44 68.37 53.86
CA ASP A 683 -162.46 68.77 52.87
C ASP A 683 -163.68 67.82 52.89
N ASN A 684 -163.45 66.52 53.10
CA ASN A 684 -164.53 65.54 53.25
C ASN A 684 -165.39 65.78 54.51
N GLU A 685 -164.81 66.17 55.64
CA GLU A 685 -165.60 66.52 56.83
C GLU A 685 -166.41 67.81 56.65
N HIS A 686 -165.88 68.80 55.92
CA HIS A 686 -166.64 70.02 55.56
C HIS A 686 -167.88 69.68 54.73
N LEU A 687 -167.73 68.87 53.68
CA LEU A 687 -168.84 68.41 52.85
C LEU A 687 -169.85 67.55 53.62
N LYS A 688 -169.41 66.72 54.58
CA LYS A 688 -170.32 65.99 55.49
C LYS A 688 -171.17 66.92 56.35
N THR A 689 -170.67 68.10 56.74
CA THR A 689 -171.47 69.06 57.53
C THR A 689 -172.56 69.74 56.70
N GLU A 690 -172.30 70.18 55.47
CA GLU A 690 -173.34 70.80 54.62
C GLU A 690 -174.43 69.81 54.19
N VAL A 691 -174.06 68.55 53.91
CA VAL A 691 -175.03 67.50 53.55
C VAL A 691 -175.98 67.14 54.70
N LYS A 692 -175.64 67.49 55.95
CA LYS A 692 -176.39 67.08 57.14
C LYS A 692 -177.68 67.89 57.39
N ASP A 693 -177.72 69.16 57.00
CA ASP A 693 -178.88 70.05 57.21
C ASP A 693 -179.87 70.06 56.02
N LEU A 694 -179.50 69.49 54.87
CA LEU A 694 -180.34 69.40 53.67
C LEU A 694 -181.04 68.04 53.46
N LEU A 695 -181.02 67.15 54.46
CA LEU A 695 -181.61 65.79 54.36
C LEU A 695 -182.89 65.55 55.18
N ASN A 696 -183.75 66.58 55.24
CA ASN A 696 -185.19 66.33 55.32
C ASN A 696 -185.68 65.87 53.93
N SER A 697 -186.28 64.67 53.85
CA SER A 697 -186.86 64.02 52.64
C SER A 697 -185.95 63.08 51.82
N SER A 698 -185.79 61.86 52.33
CA SER A 698 -185.79 60.58 51.58
C SER A 698 -184.83 60.29 50.41
N ALA A 699 -183.98 59.28 50.67
CA ALA A 699 -183.92 57.97 49.96
C ALA A 699 -182.83 57.67 48.90
N LEU A 700 -181.93 56.72 49.28
CA LEU A 700 -181.07 55.81 48.49
C LEU A 700 -180.06 56.43 47.48
N GLY A 701 -178.86 55.87 47.25
CA GLY A 701 -178.17 54.75 47.93
C GLY A 701 -177.23 53.94 47.00
N SER A 702 -176.04 53.56 47.51
CA SER A 702 -174.99 52.74 46.86
C SER A 702 -173.95 53.47 45.96
N ALA A 703 -172.76 52.88 45.82
CA ALA A 703 -171.57 53.43 45.12
C ALA A 703 -170.56 52.33 44.71
N ARG A 704 -169.78 52.55 43.64
CA ARG A 704 -168.48 51.87 43.36
C ARG A 704 -167.74 52.49 42.15
N ASP A 705 -166.45 52.12 42.02
CA ASP A 705 -165.57 52.24 40.83
C ASP A 705 -165.19 53.66 40.34
N GLN A 706 -164.04 53.87 39.67
CA GLN A 706 -162.71 53.20 39.75
C GLN A 706 -161.64 54.23 39.28
N GLY A 707 -160.36 54.02 39.61
CA GLY A 707 -159.27 54.99 39.35
C GLY A 707 -158.51 54.77 38.03
N ASP A 708 -158.09 55.87 37.40
CA ASP A 708 -157.39 55.97 36.12
C ASP A 708 -156.15 56.90 36.24
N GLY A 709 -155.19 56.83 35.31
CA GLY A 709 -154.48 58.06 34.89
C GLY A 709 -152.94 58.06 34.74
N VAL A 710 -152.51 57.97 33.47
CA VAL A 710 -151.50 58.85 32.81
C VAL A 710 -150.00 58.87 33.26
N GLU A 711 -149.19 58.13 32.50
CA GLU A 711 -148.00 58.56 31.71
C GLU A 711 -147.19 59.84 32.03
N SER A 712 -145.85 59.76 31.87
CA SER A 712 -145.06 60.65 30.98
C SER A 712 -143.59 60.21 30.82
N GLN A 713 -142.93 60.60 29.72
CA GLN A 713 -141.58 60.15 29.31
C GLN A 713 -140.54 61.28 29.31
N SER A 714 -139.25 60.94 29.36
CA SER A 714 -138.20 61.72 28.69
C SER A 714 -136.99 60.86 28.27
N MET A 715 -136.61 61.05 27.00
CA MET A 715 -135.47 60.57 26.17
C MET A 715 -134.12 60.29 26.90
N GLN A 716 -133.15 59.53 26.33
CA GLN A 716 -132.39 59.92 25.12
C GLN A 716 -131.49 58.81 24.51
N GLU A 717 -131.41 58.84 23.16
CA GLU A 717 -130.38 58.28 22.24
C GLU A 717 -130.18 56.76 22.04
N SER A 718 -129.44 56.46 20.95
CA SER A 718 -129.57 55.26 20.10
C SER A 718 -128.21 54.84 19.49
N PRO A 719 -128.05 53.74 18.72
CA PRO A 719 -127.59 52.49 19.34
C PRO A 719 -126.56 51.67 18.50
N GLU A 720 -126.31 50.43 18.95
CA GLU A 720 -125.73 49.29 18.20
C GLU A 720 -124.20 49.35 17.90
N GLN A 721 -123.48 48.22 17.75
CA GLN A 721 -123.90 46.83 17.52
C GLN A 721 -123.26 45.81 18.48
N SER A 722 -124.07 44.86 18.96
CA SER A 722 -123.66 43.50 19.37
C SER A 722 -124.91 42.61 19.49
N THR A 723 -124.89 41.49 18.78
CA THR A 723 -125.95 40.47 18.59
C THR A 723 -126.94 40.30 19.76
N SER A 724 -128.15 40.81 19.60
CA SER A 724 -129.27 40.54 20.52
C SER A 724 -129.80 39.12 20.36
N ILE A 725 -129.88 38.37 21.47
CA ILE A 725 -130.62 37.10 21.52
C ILE A 725 -132.11 37.45 21.65
N VAL A 726 -132.81 37.44 20.52
CA VAL A 726 -134.26 37.70 20.44
C VAL A 726 -135.02 36.61 21.20
N ILE A 727 -135.61 36.97 22.33
CA ILE A 727 -136.50 36.12 23.12
C ILE A 727 -137.90 36.18 22.49
N PRO A 728 -138.52 35.03 22.11
CA PRO A 728 -139.92 35.00 21.71
C PRO A 728 -140.84 35.57 22.79
N GLU A 729 -141.80 36.41 22.40
CA GLU A 729 -142.67 37.15 23.34
C GLU A 729 -143.64 36.23 24.10
N ASP A 730 -143.99 35.08 23.52
CA ASP A 730 -144.75 33.99 24.15
C ASP A 730 -144.05 32.64 23.93
N PHE A 731 -144.14 31.75 24.92
CA PHE A 731 -143.71 30.35 24.83
C PHE A 731 -144.91 29.42 25.02
N GLU A 732 -145.24 28.62 24.00
CA GLU A 732 -146.42 27.73 24.02
C GLU A 732 -146.38 26.66 25.13
N SER A 733 -145.19 26.32 25.65
CA SER A 733 -145.05 25.66 26.95
C SER A 733 -143.80 26.09 27.72
N LYS A 734 -143.81 25.85 29.04
CA LYS A 734 -142.62 26.05 29.90
C LYS A 734 -141.39 25.26 29.41
N LYS A 735 -141.58 24.10 28.77
CA LYS A 735 -140.46 23.28 28.28
C LYS A 735 -139.71 23.99 27.15
N ASP A 736 -140.44 24.66 26.27
CA ASP A 736 -139.88 25.38 25.13
C ASP A 736 -139.13 26.64 25.59
N MET A 737 -139.63 27.32 26.62
CA MET A 737 -138.90 28.39 27.31
C MET A 737 -137.58 27.89 27.90
N GLU A 738 -137.56 26.75 28.59
CA GLU A 738 -136.31 26.21 29.15
C GLU A 738 -135.35 25.68 28.07
N GLU A 739 -135.84 25.14 26.96
CA GLU A 739 -135.01 24.72 25.82
C GLU A 739 -134.45 25.91 25.05
N PHE A 740 -135.21 27.01 24.92
CA PHE A 740 -134.71 28.28 24.42
C PHE A 740 -133.63 28.85 25.35
N ILE A 741 -133.86 28.93 26.66
CA ILE A 741 -132.89 29.46 27.63
C ILE A 741 -131.61 28.62 27.64
N ARG A 742 -131.71 27.28 27.59
CA ARG A 742 -130.53 26.40 27.44
C ARG A 742 -129.82 26.62 26.11
N GLY A 743 -130.55 26.74 25.00
CA GLY A 743 -130.01 27.00 23.65
C GLY A 743 -129.52 28.43 23.41
N ALA A 744 -129.83 29.37 24.31
CA ALA A 744 -129.26 30.71 24.38
C ALA A 744 -127.96 30.70 25.22
N LEU A 745 -128.00 30.08 26.41
CA LEU A 745 -126.82 29.90 27.25
C LEU A 745 -125.70 29.17 26.50
N THR A 746 -125.96 28.03 25.85
CA THR A 746 -124.92 27.30 25.11
C THR A 746 -124.34 28.10 23.92
N ARG A 747 -125.05 29.09 23.39
CA ARG A 747 -124.51 30.03 22.40
C ARG A 747 -123.61 31.08 23.04
N VAL A 748 -124.04 31.72 24.12
CA VAL A 748 -123.19 32.68 24.88
C VAL A 748 -121.94 32.00 25.44
N GLU A 749 -122.03 30.75 25.89
CA GLU A 749 -120.89 29.97 26.34
C GLU A 749 -119.95 29.58 25.19
N ALA A 750 -120.48 29.21 24.02
CA ALA A 750 -119.67 28.98 22.83
C ALA A 750 -118.98 30.26 22.33
N GLU A 751 -119.67 31.40 22.34
CA GLU A 751 -119.11 32.72 21.98
C GLU A 751 -118.01 33.17 22.98
N ARG A 752 -118.22 32.94 24.29
CA ARG A 752 -117.20 33.14 25.34
C ARG A 752 -115.96 32.28 25.10
N ASP A 753 -116.16 31.00 24.79
CA ASP A 753 -115.05 30.04 24.65
C ASP A 753 -114.34 30.19 23.29
N GLU A 754 -115.04 30.66 22.26
CA GLU A 754 -114.47 31.16 21.00
C GLU A 754 -113.58 32.40 21.25
N ALA A 755 -114.09 33.43 21.93
CA ALA A 755 -113.33 34.64 22.26
C ALA A 755 -112.10 34.34 23.14
N ARG A 756 -112.23 33.42 24.12
CA ARG A 756 -111.08 32.90 24.89
C ARG A 756 -110.04 32.26 23.97
N ARG A 757 -110.46 31.37 23.06
CA ARG A 757 -109.53 30.65 22.17
C ARG A 757 -108.79 31.60 21.23
N GLN A 758 -109.49 32.60 20.70
CA GLN A 758 -108.90 33.66 19.86
C GLN A 758 -107.88 34.49 20.63
N LEU A 759 -108.15 34.84 21.89
CA LEU A 759 -107.20 35.58 22.74
C LEU A 759 -105.99 34.72 23.15
N GLU A 760 -106.18 33.42 23.39
CA GLU A 760 -105.10 32.45 23.59
C GLU A 760 -104.30 32.18 22.28
N GLU A 761 -104.91 32.37 21.11
CA GLU A 761 -104.23 32.33 19.81
C GLU A 761 -103.46 33.61 19.51
N GLU A 762 -104.02 34.79 19.76
CA GLU A 762 -103.28 36.06 19.69
C GLU A 762 -102.07 36.05 20.61
N HIS A 763 -102.21 35.59 21.85
CA HIS A 763 -101.08 35.50 22.78
C HIS A 763 -100.00 34.52 22.27
N ARG A 764 -100.39 33.42 21.63
CA ARG A 764 -99.47 32.45 21.01
C ARG A 764 -98.76 33.03 19.79
N HIS A 765 -99.47 33.78 18.93
CA HIS A 765 -98.88 34.49 17.80
C HIS A 765 -97.95 35.60 18.27
N HIS A 766 -98.30 36.34 19.33
CA HIS A 766 -97.46 37.39 19.89
C HIS A 766 -96.17 36.80 20.50
N MET A 767 -96.26 35.69 21.23
CA MET A 767 -95.08 34.98 21.75
C MET A 767 -94.22 34.37 20.63
N ALA A 768 -94.84 33.83 19.57
CA ALA A 768 -94.11 33.35 18.39
C ALA A 768 -93.39 34.51 17.67
N ALA A 769 -94.06 35.64 17.45
CA ALA A 769 -93.47 36.84 16.86
C ALA A 769 -92.33 37.41 17.73
N ARG A 770 -92.46 37.37 19.07
CA ARG A 770 -91.40 37.80 19.99
C ARG A 770 -90.18 36.87 19.95
N HIS A 771 -90.40 35.55 19.83
CA HIS A 771 -89.31 34.60 19.59
C HIS A 771 -88.67 34.79 18.22
N GLN A 772 -89.46 35.03 17.17
CA GLN A 772 -88.99 35.23 15.81
C GLN A 772 -88.20 36.54 15.67
N ALA A 773 -88.60 37.61 16.37
CA ALA A 773 -87.84 38.84 16.51
C ALA A 773 -86.54 38.64 17.31
N SER A 774 -86.56 37.83 18.38
CA SER A 774 -85.35 37.46 19.13
C SER A 774 -84.38 36.62 18.29
N MET A 775 -84.87 35.76 17.40
CA MET A 775 -84.05 35.00 16.45
C MET A 775 -83.53 35.88 15.31
N ALA A 776 -84.33 36.85 14.84
CA ALA A 776 -83.88 37.85 13.88
C ALA A 776 -82.73 38.68 14.44
N LEU A 777 -82.88 39.23 15.66
CA LEU A 777 -81.81 39.95 16.37
C LEU A 777 -80.54 39.09 16.56
N SER A 778 -80.69 37.78 16.85
CA SER A 778 -79.55 36.87 17.00
C SER A 778 -78.86 36.54 15.67
N LEU A 779 -79.61 36.50 14.56
CA LEU A 779 -79.06 36.38 13.20
C LEU A 779 -78.40 37.68 12.73
N GLU A 780 -78.97 38.83 13.10
CA GLU A 780 -78.45 40.17 12.79
C GLU A 780 -77.13 40.43 13.54
N GLN A 781 -77.03 40.01 14.81
CA GLN A 781 -75.75 39.98 15.55
C GLN A 781 -74.71 39.04 14.92
N GLN A 782 -75.10 37.90 14.34
CA GLN A 782 -74.17 37.07 13.55
C GLN A 782 -73.79 37.68 12.18
N HIS A 783 -74.56 38.65 11.68
CA HIS A 783 -74.28 39.38 10.44
C HIS A 783 -73.62 40.75 10.64
N HIS A 784 -73.29 41.16 11.87
CA HIS A 784 -72.58 42.42 12.17
C HIS A 784 -71.13 42.22 12.64
N SER A 785 -70.57 41.01 12.47
CA SER A 785 -69.12 40.76 12.61
C SER A 785 -68.29 41.19 11.39
N HIS A 786 -68.82 42.09 10.54
CA HIS A 786 -68.12 42.67 9.39
C HIS A 786 -68.68 44.07 9.02
N THR A 787 -67.96 45.14 9.41
CA THR A 787 -68.13 46.57 8.99
C THR A 787 -69.48 47.25 9.32
N ASP A 788 -69.58 48.56 9.62
CA ASP A 788 -68.61 49.66 9.71
C ASP A 788 -69.09 50.69 10.77
N VAL A 789 -68.22 51.06 11.72
CA VAL A 789 -67.89 52.46 12.12
C VAL A 789 -68.97 53.47 12.67
N HIS A 790 -68.61 54.03 13.85
CA HIS A 790 -68.92 55.35 14.48
C HIS A 790 -69.98 55.63 15.60
N ASP A 791 -69.40 56.07 16.74
CA ASP A 791 -69.66 57.18 17.70
C ASP A 791 -70.89 57.33 18.64
N HIS A 792 -70.54 57.32 19.95
CA HIS A 792 -70.89 58.23 21.09
C HIS A 792 -72.38 58.59 21.42
N ASP A 793 -72.79 58.84 22.68
CA ASP A 793 -72.06 59.16 23.92
C ASP A 793 -72.83 58.76 25.23
N HIS A 794 -72.24 59.05 26.40
CA HIS A 794 -72.80 59.24 27.76
C HIS A 794 -72.67 58.12 28.82
N HIS A 795 -71.53 58.18 29.53
CA HIS A 795 -71.35 58.12 31.00
C HIS A 795 -72.20 57.16 31.88
N HIS A 796 -71.51 56.28 32.62
CA HIS A 796 -71.11 56.62 34.00
C HIS A 796 -69.84 55.84 34.41
N GLU A 797 -69.20 56.28 35.51
CA GLU A 797 -67.86 55.86 35.93
C GLU A 797 -67.86 54.54 36.71
N HIS A 798 -66.78 53.76 36.57
CA HIS A 798 -65.90 53.35 37.68
C HIS A 798 -64.64 52.63 37.15
N ASP A 799 -63.51 52.78 37.85
CA ASP A 799 -62.28 52.05 37.55
C ASP A 799 -62.43 50.53 37.76
N HIS A 800 -61.66 49.74 37.03
CA HIS A 800 -60.66 48.83 37.61
C HIS A 800 -59.82 48.13 36.52
N GLU A 801 -58.52 48.00 36.76
CA GLU A 801 -57.60 47.18 35.96
C GLU A 801 -57.92 45.69 36.15
N HIS A 802 -57.91 44.88 35.09
CA HIS A 802 -57.60 43.45 35.19
C HIS A 802 -57.06 42.89 33.87
N HIS A 803 -55.85 42.35 33.91
CA HIS A 803 -55.34 41.43 32.88
C HIS A 803 -56.13 40.12 32.91
N HIS A 804 -56.40 39.55 31.73
CA HIS A 804 -56.52 38.10 31.55
C HIS A 804 -55.92 37.70 30.21
N ASP A 805 -54.71 37.15 30.27
CA ASP A 805 -54.14 36.40 29.17
C ASP A 805 -54.91 35.06 29.01
N HIS A 806 -55.11 34.62 27.76
CA HIS A 806 -55.63 33.30 27.45
C HIS A 806 -54.76 32.68 26.35
N ASP A 807 -53.88 31.77 26.77
CA ASP A 807 -53.16 30.89 25.86
C ASP A 807 -54.12 29.95 25.12
N HIS A 808 -53.78 29.64 23.87
CA HIS A 808 -54.33 28.51 23.13
C HIS A 808 -53.20 27.73 22.47
N ASP A 809 -52.95 26.52 22.99
CA ASP A 809 -51.95 25.60 22.48
C ASP A 809 -52.23 25.16 21.04
N HIS A 810 -51.19 25.15 20.22
CA HIS A 810 -51.15 24.37 18.98
C HIS A 810 -49.85 23.58 18.89
N ASP A 811 -49.90 22.33 19.35
CA ASP A 811 -48.89 21.31 19.09
C ASP A 811 -48.65 21.14 17.58
N HIS A 812 -47.43 21.44 17.13
CA HIS A 812 -46.90 20.88 15.90
C HIS A 812 -45.42 20.50 16.07
N HIS A 813 -45.19 19.23 16.41
CA HIS A 813 -43.89 18.59 16.31
C HIS A 813 -43.36 18.67 14.86
N GLN A 814 -42.19 19.27 14.69
CA GLN A 814 -41.27 18.90 13.61
C GLN A 814 -39.83 19.23 14.00
N ASP A 815 -39.19 18.27 14.66
CA ASP A 815 -37.76 18.33 14.96
C ASP A 815 -36.96 18.20 13.65
N HIS A 816 -36.25 19.26 13.29
CA HIS A 816 -35.27 19.26 12.20
C HIS A 816 -33.92 19.75 12.73
N ASP A 817 -33.17 18.82 13.34
CA ASP A 817 -31.78 19.03 13.73
C ASP A 817 -30.94 19.36 12.48
N HIS A 818 -30.41 20.58 12.43
CA HIS A 818 -29.37 20.98 11.49
C HIS A 818 -28.22 21.66 12.24
N ASP A 819 -27.38 20.83 12.86
CA ASP A 819 -26.03 21.21 13.26
C ASP A 819 -25.22 21.65 12.03
N HIS A 820 -25.10 22.96 11.81
CA HIS A 820 -24.16 23.55 10.88
C HIS A 820 -23.33 24.64 11.59
N PRO A 821 -22.01 24.45 11.77
CA PRO A 821 -21.15 25.45 12.37
C PRO A 821 -20.94 26.63 11.42
N HIS A 822 -21.04 27.84 11.97
CA HIS A 822 -20.90 29.11 11.25
C HIS A 822 -19.43 29.56 11.16
N ASP A 823 -18.62 28.90 10.33
CA ASP A 823 -17.30 29.42 9.93
C ASP A 823 -17.43 30.49 8.84
N HIS A 824 -17.40 31.76 9.26
CA HIS A 824 -17.57 32.94 8.40
C HIS A 824 -16.22 33.51 7.88
N ASP A 825 -15.50 32.75 7.05
CA ASP A 825 -14.32 33.27 6.33
C ASP A 825 -14.76 34.13 5.11
N HIS A 826 -15.08 35.40 5.36
CA HIS A 826 -15.45 36.38 4.33
C HIS A 826 -14.24 36.90 3.53
N HIS A 827 -13.75 36.11 2.59
CA HIS A 827 -12.82 36.57 1.55
C HIS A 827 -13.56 37.00 0.27
N HIS A 828 -13.95 38.27 0.21
CA HIS A 828 -14.50 38.91 -1.00
C HIS A 828 -13.39 39.39 -1.94
N GLU A 829 -13.03 38.59 -2.94
CA GLU A 829 -12.28 39.06 -4.12
C GLU A 829 -13.25 39.32 -5.30
N HIS A 830 -13.67 40.59 -5.45
CA HIS A 830 -14.56 41.04 -6.52
C HIS A 830 -13.76 41.56 -7.72
N ASP A 831 -13.28 40.66 -8.58
CA ASP A 831 -12.53 41.03 -9.79
C ASP A 831 -13.47 41.39 -10.96
N HIS A 832 -13.99 42.62 -10.96
CA HIS A 832 -14.92 43.14 -11.98
C HIS A 832 -14.20 43.64 -13.24
N HIS A 833 -13.83 42.71 -14.13
CA HIS A 833 -13.38 43.07 -15.47
C HIS A 833 -14.54 43.51 -16.38
N HIS A 834 -14.79 44.82 -16.45
CA HIS A 834 -15.59 45.44 -17.50
C HIS A 834 -14.75 45.71 -18.76
N GLU A 835 -15.07 45.05 -19.87
CA GLU A 835 -14.67 45.53 -21.19
C GLU A 835 -15.51 46.76 -21.58
N HIS A 836 -14.87 47.84 -22.05
CA HIS A 836 -15.56 48.97 -22.67
C HIS A 836 -14.85 49.42 -23.95
N ASP A 837 -15.61 49.40 -25.05
CA ASP A 837 -15.20 49.80 -26.40
C ASP A 837 -15.12 51.35 -26.52
N PRO A 838 -14.00 51.95 -26.95
CA PRO A 838 -13.82 53.40 -26.90
C PRO A 838 -14.32 54.11 -28.17
N SER A 839 -15.25 55.07 -28.01
CA SER A 839 -15.52 56.03 -29.08
C SER A 839 -15.94 57.43 -28.60
N GLN A 840 -15.37 58.45 -29.29
CA GLN A 840 -15.78 59.87 -29.36
C GLN A 840 -15.39 60.83 -28.21
N ASP A 841 -14.31 61.57 -28.49
CA ASP A 841 -13.99 62.98 -28.17
C ASP A 841 -15.18 63.94 -28.56
N PRO A 842 -15.22 65.29 -28.28
CA PRO A 842 -14.11 66.17 -27.85
C PRO A 842 -14.43 67.34 -26.86
N HIS A 843 -13.42 68.20 -26.63
CA HIS A 843 -13.44 69.60 -26.14
C HIS A 843 -13.42 69.85 -24.61
N SER A 844 -12.95 71.00 -24.06
CA SER A 844 -11.94 72.02 -24.47
C SER A 844 -11.91 73.16 -23.41
N HIS A 845 -10.74 73.56 -22.88
CA HIS A 845 -10.25 74.97 -22.75
C HIS A 845 -9.27 75.30 -21.60
N CYS A 846 -8.50 76.36 -21.85
CA CYS A 846 -7.86 77.32 -20.93
C CYS A 846 -6.52 76.97 -20.25
N GLU A 847 -5.47 77.61 -20.76
CA GLU A 847 -4.29 78.01 -19.98
C GLU A 847 -4.70 78.96 -18.85
N HIS A 848 -4.05 78.87 -17.69
CA HIS A 848 -3.62 80.02 -16.87
C HIS A 848 -2.40 79.60 -16.06
N GLY A 849 -1.32 80.40 -16.08
CA GLY A 849 -0.09 80.12 -15.34
C GLY A 849 0.12 81.09 -14.18
N HIS A 850 0.82 80.66 -13.15
CA HIS A 850 1.51 81.55 -12.22
C HIS A 850 2.75 80.89 -11.61
N GLU A 851 3.76 81.70 -11.29
CA GLU A 851 5.09 81.25 -10.83
C GLU A 851 5.21 81.07 -9.31
N HIS A 852 6.33 80.43 -8.90
CA HIS A 852 6.90 80.30 -7.54
C HIS A 852 6.24 79.25 -6.61
N SER A 853 7.00 78.34 -6.00
CA SER A 853 8.10 78.66 -5.08
C SER A 853 9.21 77.59 -5.03
N GLU A 854 10.43 78.00 -4.63
CA GLU A 854 11.56 77.08 -4.43
C GLU A 854 11.44 76.33 -3.09
N GLY A 855 11.22 75.01 -3.17
CA GLY A 855 11.20 74.10 -2.01
C GLY A 855 11.82 72.73 -2.30
N GLY A 856 12.59 72.60 -3.39
CA GLY A 856 13.10 71.33 -3.89
C GLY A 856 14.12 70.68 -2.96
N VAL A 857 13.81 69.47 -2.49
CA VAL A 857 14.81 68.53 -1.94
C VAL A 857 15.93 68.35 -2.99
N PRO A 858 17.22 68.36 -2.62
CA PRO A 858 18.31 68.27 -3.60
C PRO A 858 18.13 67.06 -4.53
N VAL A 859 18.32 67.28 -5.84
CA VAL A 859 18.09 66.27 -6.89
C VAL A 859 18.87 64.98 -6.60
N GLU A 860 20.06 65.08 -6.04
CA GLU A 860 20.91 63.97 -5.60
C GLU A 860 20.23 63.10 -4.52
N VAL A 861 19.51 63.71 -3.57
CA VAL A 861 18.77 63.01 -2.51
C VAL A 861 17.50 62.38 -3.06
N HIS A 862 16.79 63.07 -3.96
CA HIS A 862 15.62 62.50 -4.65
C HIS A 862 16.02 61.30 -5.52
N GLN A 863 17.10 61.41 -6.30
CA GLN A 863 17.65 60.29 -7.09
C GLN A 863 18.15 59.13 -6.20
N ALA A 864 18.79 59.42 -5.07
CA ALA A 864 19.21 58.38 -4.13
C ALA A 864 18.01 57.64 -3.51
N LEU A 865 16.93 58.37 -3.18
CA LEU A 865 15.68 57.79 -2.68
C LEU A 865 14.96 56.99 -3.78
N GLN A 866 14.88 57.50 -4.99
CA GLN A 866 14.28 56.82 -6.15
C GLN A 866 15.05 55.54 -6.48
N ALA A 867 16.38 55.55 -6.47
CA ALA A 867 17.22 54.37 -6.67
C ALA A 867 17.16 53.37 -5.50
N ALA A 868 16.77 53.82 -4.29
CA ALA A 868 16.47 52.94 -3.17
C ALA A 868 15.07 52.31 -3.31
N MET A 869 14.07 53.08 -3.77
CA MET A 869 12.73 52.59 -4.08
C MET A 869 12.73 51.60 -5.26
N GLU A 870 13.42 51.88 -6.36
CA GLU A 870 13.51 50.96 -7.51
C GLU A 870 14.14 49.62 -7.10
N LYS A 871 15.17 49.63 -6.23
CA LYS A 871 15.76 48.42 -5.64
C LYS A 871 14.82 47.70 -4.67
N LEU A 872 14.07 48.45 -3.87
CA LEU A 872 13.09 47.87 -2.94
C LEU A 872 11.92 47.22 -3.71
N GLN A 873 11.42 47.89 -4.74
CA GLN A 873 10.38 47.41 -5.66
C GLN A 873 10.84 46.16 -6.40
N GLN A 874 12.03 46.18 -7.03
CA GLN A 874 12.62 45.00 -7.67
C GLN A 874 12.75 43.83 -6.69
N ARG A 875 13.19 44.09 -5.44
CA ARG A 875 13.27 43.06 -4.40
C ARG A 875 11.88 42.56 -3.97
N PHE A 876 10.87 43.42 -3.89
CA PHE A 876 9.49 43.03 -3.58
C PHE A 876 8.87 42.20 -4.69
N THR A 877 8.98 42.61 -5.96
CA THR A 877 8.51 41.84 -7.12
C THR A 877 9.26 40.51 -7.26
N SER A 878 10.56 40.48 -6.95
CA SER A 878 11.33 39.23 -6.88
C SER A 878 10.82 38.32 -5.77
N LEU A 879 10.59 38.83 -4.56
CA LEU A 879 10.06 38.06 -3.42
C LEU A 879 8.61 37.60 -3.63
N ILE A 880 7.77 38.39 -4.31
CA ILE A 880 6.40 37.99 -4.66
C ILE A 880 6.43 36.86 -5.70
N ARG A 881 7.27 36.97 -6.73
CA ARG A 881 7.44 35.89 -7.72
C ARG A 881 8.04 34.63 -7.09
N GLU A 882 9.09 34.77 -6.28
CA GLU A 882 9.68 33.67 -5.52
C GLU A 882 8.66 33.03 -4.56
N LYS A 883 7.79 33.82 -3.92
CA LYS A 883 6.68 33.31 -3.08
C LYS A 883 5.61 32.58 -3.89
N ALA A 884 5.31 33.04 -5.12
CA ALA A 884 4.39 32.34 -6.02
C ALA A 884 5.01 31.01 -6.51
N ASP A 885 6.24 31.07 -7.05
CA ASP A 885 7.01 29.88 -7.46
C ASP A 885 7.14 28.86 -6.31
N LEU A 886 7.30 29.33 -5.06
CA LEU A 886 7.31 28.49 -3.85
C LEU A 886 5.92 27.97 -3.45
N LYS A 887 4.83 28.71 -3.69
CA LYS A 887 3.46 28.25 -3.43
C LYS A 887 3.09 27.12 -4.37
N ASP A 888 3.32 27.32 -5.67
CA ASP A 888 3.17 26.28 -6.70
C ASP A 888 4.03 25.04 -6.36
N ARG A 889 5.24 25.25 -5.82
CA ARG A 889 6.13 24.18 -5.37
C ARG A 889 5.63 23.44 -4.13
N VAL A 890 4.97 24.13 -3.21
CA VAL A 890 4.32 23.53 -2.04
C VAL A 890 3.12 22.71 -2.49
N GLU A 891 2.28 23.23 -3.38
CA GLU A 891 1.13 22.49 -3.93
C GLU A 891 1.55 21.26 -4.75
N GLU A 892 2.65 21.34 -5.53
CA GLU A 892 3.28 20.18 -6.20
C GLU A 892 3.71 19.12 -5.16
N LEU A 893 4.31 19.55 -4.06
CA LEU A 893 4.79 18.66 -3.00
C LEU A 893 3.65 18.07 -2.17
N GLU A 894 2.60 18.82 -1.87
CA GLU A 894 1.41 18.35 -1.14
C GLU A 894 0.66 17.30 -1.94
N HIS A 895 0.39 17.54 -3.23
CA HIS A 895 -0.18 16.53 -4.12
C HIS A 895 0.69 15.26 -4.17
N ARG A 896 2.02 15.42 -4.18
CA ARG A 896 2.96 14.30 -4.19
C ARG A 896 3.02 13.56 -2.86
N CYS A 897 2.85 14.24 -1.74
CA CYS A 897 2.70 13.63 -0.41
C CYS A 897 1.39 12.85 -0.30
N ILE A 898 0.28 13.35 -0.85
CA ILE A 898 -1.00 12.62 -0.91
C ILE A 898 -0.84 11.34 -1.74
N GLN A 899 -0.22 11.42 -2.93
CA GLN A 899 0.08 10.23 -3.74
C GLN A 899 0.97 9.23 -2.98
N LEU A 900 2.06 9.70 -2.37
CA LEU A 900 2.97 8.84 -1.60
C LEU A 900 2.32 8.25 -0.35
N SER A 901 1.31 8.91 0.24
CA SER A 901 0.48 8.32 1.30
C SER A 901 -0.30 7.13 0.75
N GLY A 902 -1.09 7.32 -0.31
CA GLY A 902 -1.87 6.22 -0.91
C GLY A 902 -1.01 5.05 -1.41
N GLU A 903 0.19 5.32 -1.94
CA GLU A 903 1.18 4.29 -2.27
C GLU A 903 1.71 3.58 -0.99
N THR A 904 1.92 4.30 0.10
CA THR A 904 2.33 3.75 1.41
C THR A 904 1.22 2.92 2.05
N ASP A 905 -0.04 3.35 1.97
CA ASP A 905 -1.21 2.64 2.46
C ASP A 905 -1.39 1.31 1.71
N THR A 906 -1.26 1.35 0.37
CA THR A 906 -1.25 0.14 -0.50
C THR A 906 -0.11 -0.82 -0.15
N ILE A 907 1.08 -0.30 0.18
CA ILE A 907 2.21 -1.11 0.68
C ILE A 907 1.89 -1.68 2.06
N GLY A 908 1.18 -0.94 2.93
CA GLY A 908 0.67 -1.40 4.22
C GLY A 908 -0.30 -2.57 4.09
N GLU A 909 -1.26 -2.49 3.18
CA GLU A 909 -2.16 -3.61 2.84
C GLU A 909 -1.38 -4.84 2.35
N TYR A 910 -0.41 -4.65 1.46
CA TYR A 910 0.42 -5.76 0.97
C TYR A 910 1.26 -6.40 2.08
N ILE A 911 1.78 -5.60 3.02
CA ILE A 911 2.47 -6.09 4.21
C ILE A 911 1.51 -6.88 5.12
N ALA A 912 0.28 -6.41 5.33
CA ALA A 912 -0.74 -7.11 6.12
C ALA A 912 -1.15 -8.45 5.48
N LEU A 913 -1.38 -8.46 4.16
CA LEU A 913 -1.65 -9.67 3.38
C LEU A 913 -0.49 -10.67 3.45
N TYR A 914 0.76 -10.20 3.32
CA TYR A 914 1.94 -11.05 3.44
C TYR A 914 2.12 -11.61 4.86
N GLN A 915 1.87 -10.81 5.90
CA GLN A 915 1.89 -11.27 7.30
C GLN A 915 0.81 -12.33 7.55
N SER A 916 -0.41 -12.12 7.04
CA SER A 916 -1.51 -13.10 7.12
C SER A 916 -1.16 -14.41 6.39
N GLN A 917 -0.68 -14.33 5.14
CA GLN A 917 -0.24 -15.49 4.38
C GLN A 917 0.90 -16.24 5.09
N ARG A 918 1.86 -15.52 5.69
CA ARG A 918 2.96 -16.10 6.47
C ARG A 918 2.48 -16.75 7.76
N ALA A 919 1.45 -16.20 8.43
CA ALA A 919 0.82 -16.81 9.59
C ALA A 919 0.12 -18.13 9.22
N ILE A 920 -0.68 -18.14 8.14
CA ILE A 920 -1.35 -19.34 7.61
C ILE A 920 -0.32 -20.41 7.21
N MET A 921 0.78 -20.03 6.56
CA MET A 921 1.86 -20.96 6.20
C MET A 921 2.59 -21.50 7.43
N LYS A 922 2.79 -20.69 8.47
CA LYS A 922 3.37 -21.12 9.75
C LYS A 922 2.43 -22.10 10.47
N GLN A 923 1.13 -21.83 10.52
CA GLN A 923 0.13 -22.74 11.08
C GLN A 923 0.14 -24.08 10.34
N LYS A 924 0.05 -24.07 9.00
CA LYS A 924 0.11 -25.30 8.17
C LYS A 924 1.42 -26.07 8.31
N HIS A 925 2.52 -25.41 8.69
CA HIS A 925 3.76 -26.09 9.04
C HIS A 925 3.68 -26.70 10.45
N GLN A 926 3.16 -25.99 11.45
CA GLN A 926 2.96 -26.51 12.81
C GLN A 926 1.99 -27.71 12.84
N GLU A 927 0.92 -27.68 12.06
CA GLU A 927 0.00 -28.80 11.85
C GLU A 927 0.72 -30.03 11.26
N LYS A 928 1.60 -29.83 10.27
CA LYS A 928 2.43 -30.89 9.70
C LYS A 928 3.46 -31.44 10.69
N GLU A 929 4.16 -30.58 11.43
CA GLU A 929 5.11 -31.03 12.46
C GLU A 929 4.39 -31.82 13.57
N HIS A 930 3.19 -31.39 13.97
CA HIS A 930 2.39 -32.12 14.94
C HIS A 930 1.98 -33.51 14.41
N TYR A 931 1.51 -33.59 13.15
CA TYR A 931 1.19 -34.86 12.49
C TYR A 931 2.41 -35.79 12.32
N ILE A 932 3.58 -35.23 11.97
CA ILE A 932 4.85 -35.96 11.91
C ILE A 932 5.25 -36.47 13.31
N SER A 933 5.05 -35.66 14.36
CA SER A 933 5.30 -36.04 15.74
C SER A 933 4.40 -37.19 16.21
N MET A 934 3.10 -37.16 15.88
CA MET A 934 2.20 -38.29 16.15
C MET A 934 2.65 -39.55 15.41
N LEU A 935 2.92 -39.47 14.09
CA LEU A 935 3.43 -40.61 13.32
C LEU A 935 4.77 -41.16 13.84
N ALA A 936 5.62 -40.31 14.40
CA ALA A 936 6.86 -40.74 15.04
C ALA A 936 6.60 -41.45 16.37
N GLN A 937 5.63 -40.98 17.17
CA GLN A 937 5.18 -41.62 18.40
C GLN A 937 4.52 -42.99 18.13
N ASP A 938 3.57 -43.06 17.19
CA ASP A 938 2.92 -44.31 16.75
C ASP A 938 3.95 -45.36 16.30
N LYS A 939 4.97 -44.91 15.56
CA LYS A 939 6.08 -45.75 15.09
C LYS A 939 6.94 -46.25 16.25
N GLU A 940 7.19 -45.45 17.28
CA GLU A 940 7.97 -45.87 18.44
C GLU A 940 7.16 -46.81 19.36
N GLU A 941 5.87 -46.58 19.53
CA GLU A 941 4.96 -47.51 20.21
C GLU A 941 4.88 -48.85 19.47
N MET A 942 4.77 -48.82 18.14
CA MET A 942 4.79 -50.04 17.32
C MET A 942 6.14 -50.78 17.42
N LYS A 943 7.28 -50.08 17.47
CA LYS A 943 8.58 -50.71 17.79
C LYS A 943 8.59 -51.35 19.18
N ALA A 944 8.07 -50.66 20.20
CA ALA A 944 8.01 -51.17 21.56
C ALA A 944 7.17 -52.46 21.64
N LYS A 945 5.97 -52.46 21.02
CA LYS A 945 5.12 -53.65 20.89
C LYS A 945 5.79 -54.78 20.10
N LEU A 946 6.54 -54.48 19.04
CA LEU A 946 7.33 -55.49 18.31
C LEU A 946 8.52 -56.04 19.13
N ALA A 947 9.17 -55.22 19.95
CA ALA A 947 10.25 -55.65 20.84
C ALA A 947 9.73 -56.49 22.01
N GLU A 948 8.57 -56.14 22.57
CA GLU A 948 7.87 -56.97 23.56
C GLU A 948 7.44 -58.31 22.94
N LEU A 949 6.86 -58.31 21.75
CA LEU A 949 6.52 -59.52 21.00
C LEU A 949 7.74 -60.41 20.76
N GLN A 950 8.88 -59.84 20.37
CA GLN A 950 10.14 -60.57 20.23
C GLN A 950 10.62 -61.16 21.57
N GLY A 951 10.50 -60.39 22.66
CA GLY A 951 10.81 -60.85 24.02
C GLY A 951 9.92 -62.00 24.49
N LEU A 952 8.61 -61.94 24.21
CA LEU A 952 7.65 -62.99 24.50
C LEU A 952 7.91 -64.25 23.66
N VAL A 953 8.22 -64.11 22.37
CA VAL A 953 8.58 -65.24 21.50
C VAL A 953 9.87 -65.92 21.97
N MET A 954 10.90 -65.14 22.34
CA MET A 954 12.13 -65.68 22.93
C MET A 954 11.86 -66.40 24.26
N ARG A 955 10.97 -65.85 25.10
CA ARG A 955 10.52 -66.51 26.34
C ARG A 955 9.83 -67.84 26.05
N LEU A 956 8.85 -67.87 25.13
CA LEU A 956 8.13 -69.08 24.74
C LEU A 956 9.07 -70.16 24.16
N VAL A 957 10.07 -69.76 23.36
CA VAL A 957 11.10 -70.67 22.85
C VAL A 957 11.97 -71.19 24.00
N SER A 958 12.33 -70.36 24.98
CA SER A 958 13.07 -70.83 26.16
C SER A 958 12.26 -71.79 27.04
N GLU A 959 10.98 -71.49 27.30
CA GLU A 959 10.04 -72.35 28.04
C GLU A 959 9.89 -73.72 27.36
N ARG A 960 9.74 -73.73 26.03
CA ARG A 960 9.69 -74.96 25.22
C ARG A 960 11.02 -75.71 25.21
N ASN A 961 12.16 -75.02 25.15
CA ASN A 961 13.48 -75.66 25.17
C ASN A 961 13.80 -76.26 26.57
N ASP A 962 13.37 -75.60 27.64
CA ASP A 962 13.39 -76.12 29.02
C ASP A 962 12.53 -77.37 29.14
N TRP A 963 11.32 -77.36 28.59
CA TRP A 963 10.43 -78.52 28.53
C TRP A 963 11.07 -79.69 27.77
N TYR A 964 11.63 -79.43 26.59
CA TYR A 964 12.37 -80.43 25.81
C TYR A 964 13.58 -80.98 26.56
N SER A 965 14.31 -80.13 27.30
CA SER A 965 15.47 -80.54 28.09
C SER A 965 15.05 -81.43 29.27
N ARG A 966 13.95 -81.10 29.95
CA ARG A 966 13.36 -81.92 31.02
C ARG A 966 12.82 -83.25 30.49
N TYR A 967 12.14 -83.25 29.35
CA TYR A 967 11.69 -84.46 28.65
C TYR A 967 12.87 -85.35 28.25
N THR A 968 13.90 -84.78 27.62
CA THR A 968 15.11 -85.52 27.20
C THR A 968 15.88 -86.06 28.40
N ALA A 969 15.97 -85.31 29.50
CA ALA A 969 16.57 -85.79 30.75
C ALA A 969 15.74 -86.91 31.40
N ALA A 970 14.41 -86.86 31.34
CA ALA A 970 13.55 -87.94 31.82
C ALA A 970 13.66 -89.23 30.99
N VAL A 971 13.82 -89.10 29.66
CA VAL A 971 14.05 -90.24 28.75
C VAL A 971 15.46 -90.82 28.94
N ALA A 972 16.49 -89.98 29.04
CA ALA A 972 17.88 -90.42 29.27
C ALA A 972 18.08 -91.03 30.66
N GLY A 973 17.40 -90.50 31.69
CA GLY A 973 17.44 -91.03 33.06
C GLY A 973 16.80 -92.41 33.24
N ALA A 974 16.13 -92.94 32.22
CA ALA A 974 15.45 -94.24 32.25
C ALA A 974 16.27 -95.41 31.64
N GLY A 975 17.46 -95.14 31.08
CA GLY A 975 18.21 -96.11 30.28
C GLY A 975 19.67 -96.30 30.68
N SER A 976 19.93 -97.14 31.68
CA SER A 976 21.28 -97.66 31.97
C SER A 976 21.37 -99.16 31.63
N VAL A 977 22.58 -99.64 31.33
CA VAL A 977 22.96 -101.05 31.08
C VAL A 977 22.47 -101.66 29.75
N ASN A 978 23.22 -101.44 28.67
CA ASN A 978 24.14 -102.49 28.15
C ASN A 978 25.12 -101.93 27.08
N PRO A 979 26.23 -102.65 26.78
CA PRO A 979 27.35 -102.13 25.97
C PRO A 979 27.35 -102.60 24.50
N ASP A 980 28.46 -102.29 23.83
CA ASP A 980 29.01 -102.91 22.61
C ASP A 980 28.60 -102.31 21.25
N LEU A 981 29.29 -101.24 20.83
CA LEU A 981 30.09 -101.15 19.59
C LEU A 981 30.75 -99.76 19.42
N LEU A 982 31.95 -99.73 18.83
CA LEU A 982 32.80 -98.57 18.49
C LEU A 982 32.99 -98.51 16.94
N PRO A 983 33.76 -97.57 16.31
CA PRO A 983 34.43 -96.33 16.77
C PRO A 983 34.24 -95.09 15.82
N VAL A 984 35.11 -94.07 15.99
CA VAL A 984 35.59 -93.02 15.04
C VAL A 984 34.83 -91.67 15.08
N GLY A 985 35.47 -90.50 15.25
CA GLY A 985 36.89 -90.13 15.48
C GLY A 985 36.99 -88.92 16.44
N GLU A 986 38.11 -88.67 17.13
CA GLU A 986 39.33 -87.95 16.66
C GLU A 986 39.12 -86.45 16.29
N ASP A 987 39.90 -85.47 16.76
CA ASP A 987 40.75 -85.40 17.97
C ASP A 987 41.18 -83.94 18.35
N LEU A 988 41.78 -83.80 19.55
CA LEU A 988 42.81 -82.84 20.08
C LEU A 988 43.36 -81.67 19.18
N THR A 989 43.87 -80.50 19.64
CA THR A 989 44.02 -79.74 20.93
C THR A 989 44.56 -78.29 20.67
N HIS A 990 44.63 -77.44 21.71
CA HIS A 990 45.57 -76.30 22.02
C HIS A 990 46.50 -75.69 20.92
N GLN A 991 46.87 -74.39 20.90
CA GLN A 991 47.49 -73.62 22.01
C GLN A 991 47.39 -72.06 21.85
N GLU A 992 48.35 -71.29 22.37
CA GLU A 992 48.19 -70.00 23.08
C GLU A 992 48.64 -68.71 22.37
N HIS A 993 48.08 -67.58 22.83
CA HIS A 993 48.68 -66.24 23.06
C HIS A 993 49.46 -65.46 21.96
N GLN A 994 48.79 -64.41 21.46
CA GLN A 994 49.19 -62.98 21.60
C GLN A 994 50.41 -62.43 20.82
N ALA A 995 50.14 -61.76 19.69
CA ALA A 995 50.93 -60.61 19.22
C ALA A 995 50.11 -59.64 18.33
N HIS A 996 50.49 -58.36 18.38
CA HIS A 996 50.02 -57.15 17.71
C HIS A 996 49.07 -57.17 16.47
N SER A 997 48.10 -56.24 16.56
CA SER A 997 47.40 -55.46 15.52
C SER A 997 47.98 -55.45 14.10
N HIS A 998 47.14 -55.70 13.08
CA HIS A 998 46.46 -54.60 12.36
C HIS A 998 45.29 -55.05 11.46
N THR A 999 44.36 -54.10 11.26
CA THR A 999 43.37 -53.91 10.17
C THR A 999 43.73 -54.57 8.81
N HIS A 1000 42.81 -55.00 7.93
CA HIS A 1000 41.56 -54.34 7.52
C HIS A 1000 40.68 -55.24 6.63
N LEU A 1001 39.35 -55.15 6.69
CA LEU A 1001 38.45 -55.46 5.56
C LEU A 1001 37.19 -54.58 5.56
N ASN A 1002 37.24 -53.53 4.75
CA ASN A 1002 36.18 -52.92 3.95
C ASN A 1002 34.76 -52.82 4.54
N ALA A 1003 34.43 -51.65 5.08
CA ALA A 1003 33.19 -50.95 4.76
C ALA A 1003 33.54 -49.46 4.54
N ASP A 1004 33.44 -48.99 3.31
CA ASP A 1004 33.85 -47.63 2.93
C ASP A 1004 32.79 -46.60 3.37
N SER A 1005 33.23 -45.49 3.99
CA SER A 1005 32.33 -44.43 4.44
C SER A 1005 33.07 -43.12 4.75
N GLY A 1006 32.63 -42.06 4.08
CA GLY A 1006 32.76 -40.68 4.57
C GLY A 1006 33.86 -39.84 3.92
N ALA A 1007 33.43 -38.84 3.14
CA ALA A 1007 34.15 -37.57 3.01
C ALA A 1007 33.21 -36.45 2.52
N GLU A 1008 32.40 -35.89 3.41
CA GLU A 1008 32.12 -34.45 3.36
C GLU A 1008 32.08 -33.93 4.79
N ALA A 1009 32.81 -32.85 5.06
CA ALA A 1009 33.05 -32.33 6.40
C ALA A 1009 32.70 -30.85 6.46
N MET A 1010 32.07 -30.42 7.55
CA MET A 1010 31.96 -29.01 7.88
C MET A 1010 32.09 -28.82 9.40
N GLU A 1011 32.87 -27.80 9.78
CA GLU A 1011 33.48 -27.65 11.09
C GLU A 1011 32.83 -26.49 11.87
N VAL A 1012 32.29 -26.77 13.07
CA VAL A 1012 31.93 -25.73 14.05
C VAL A 1012 32.15 -26.23 15.48
N ILE A 1013 32.94 -25.50 16.27
CA ILE A 1013 33.10 -25.66 17.73
C ILE A 1013 33.38 -24.26 18.33
N PRO A 1014 33.14 -24.01 19.63
CA PRO A 1014 31.84 -23.81 20.28
C PRO A 1014 31.69 -22.37 20.84
N LEU A 1015 30.61 -22.07 21.59
CA LEU A 1015 30.72 -21.59 22.99
C LEU A 1015 29.38 -21.30 23.70
N SER A 1016 29.37 -21.63 25.00
CA SER A 1016 28.55 -21.07 26.10
C SER A 1016 27.07 -21.43 26.24
N GLU A 1017 26.76 -22.00 27.42
CA GLU A 1017 25.43 -22.14 28.03
C GLU A 1017 24.87 -20.79 28.52
N PRO A 1018 23.60 -20.76 28.98
CA PRO A 1018 23.42 -20.53 30.42
C PRO A 1018 22.41 -21.45 31.11
N THR A 1019 22.59 -21.64 32.42
CA THR A 1019 21.62 -22.27 33.34
C THR A 1019 20.40 -21.38 33.57
N PRO A 1020 19.22 -21.99 33.78
CA PRO A 1020 18.70 -22.23 35.13
C PRO A 1020 18.30 -23.72 35.33
N GLY A 1021 17.96 -24.21 36.51
CA GLY A 1021 17.72 -23.57 37.81
C GLY A 1021 16.43 -24.15 38.41
N LEU A 1022 16.58 -25.05 39.39
CA LEU A 1022 15.46 -25.81 39.97
C LEU A 1022 14.65 -24.96 40.95
N GLU A 1023 13.35 -24.82 40.70
CA GLU A 1023 12.35 -24.65 41.77
C GLU A 1023 11.16 -25.58 41.52
N SER A 1024 10.54 -26.02 42.61
CA SER A 1024 9.34 -26.85 42.61
C SER A 1024 8.23 -26.14 43.39
N PRO A 1025 6.96 -26.30 43.01
CA PRO A 1025 5.86 -26.24 43.96
C PRO A 1025 5.28 -27.65 44.19
N SER A 1026 5.07 -27.98 45.47
CA SER A 1026 4.33 -29.17 45.90
C SER A 1026 2.91 -28.79 46.30
N SER A 1027 1.89 -29.57 45.90
CA SER A 1027 0.66 -29.78 46.67
C SER A 1027 -0.20 -30.93 46.13
N GLN A 1028 -0.52 -31.87 47.03
CA GLN A 1028 -1.85 -32.41 47.38
C GLN A 1028 -2.93 -32.66 46.27
N ALA A 1029 -3.73 -33.74 46.31
CA ALA A 1029 -3.78 -34.92 47.20
C ALA A 1029 -4.77 -36.01 46.69
N GLN A 1030 -4.78 -37.17 47.38
CA GLN A 1030 -5.90 -38.16 47.46
C GLN A 1030 -6.18 -39.03 46.21
N SER A 1031 -6.70 -40.27 46.29
CA SER A 1031 -7.11 -41.13 47.44
C SER A 1031 -7.16 -42.63 47.08
N SER A 1032 -7.18 -43.53 48.10
CA SER A 1032 -7.49 -45.00 48.05
C SER A 1032 -6.59 -45.88 47.15
N GLY A 1033 -6.26 -47.14 47.44
CA GLY A 1033 -6.94 -48.22 48.19
C GLY A 1033 -7.11 -49.41 47.21
N THR A 1034 -6.88 -50.70 47.52
CA THR A 1034 -6.74 -51.42 48.80
C THR A 1034 -5.87 -52.69 48.62
N SER A 1035 -5.55 -53.43 49.69
CA SER A 1035 -4.56 -54.52 49.72
C SER A 1035 -5.14 -55.95 49.82
N GLN A 1036 -4.41 -56.95 49.26
CA GLN A 1036 -4.37 -58.41 49.55
C GLN A 1036 -3.37 -59.06 48.53
N THR A 1037 -2.39 -59.93 48.83
CA THR A 1037 -2.33 -61.26 49.50
C THR A 1037 -3.31 -62.28 48.88
N ASP A 1038 -2.95 -63.46 48.38
CA ASP A 1038 -1.97 -64.41 48.97
C ASP A 1038 -1.49 -65.55 48.01
N SER A 1039 -0.58 -66.39 48.54
CA SER A 1039 -0.16 -67.76 48.19
C SER A 1039 -0.53 -68.49 46.87
N LYS A 1040 0.54 -68.94 46.18
CA LYS A 1040 0.76 -70.26 45.50
C LYS A 1040 -0.43 -71.17 45.11
N SER A 1041 -0.40 -71.65 43.86
CA SER A 1041 -0.72 -73.04 43.51
C SER A 1041 0.18 -73.56 42.37
N LEU A 1042 0.33 -74.90 42.27
CA LEU A 1042 1.15 -75.57 41.25
C LEU A 1042 0.26 -76.35 40.27
N GLY A 1043 0.39 -76.07 38.98
CA GLY A 1043 -0.29 -76.74 37.87
C GLY A 1043 0.11 -76.08 36.55
N PRO A 1044 0.22 -76.81 35.43
CA PRO A 1044 0.83 -76.28 34.21
C PRO A 1044 -0.05 -75.22 33.53
N LYS A 1045 0.50 -74.01 33.38
CA LYS A 1045 0.00 -72.98 32.45
C LYS A 1045 0.95 -72.86 31.26
N GLU A 1046 1.14 -73.97 30.55
CA GLU A 1046 1.71 -73.99 29.19
C GLU A 1046 0.71 -73.34 28.22
N ASP A 1047 0.55 -72.01 28.35
CA ASP A 1047 -0.24 -71.16 27.44
C ASP A 1047 -0.13 -69.65 27.79
N GLY A 1048 0.30 -69.27 28.99
CA GLY A 1048 0.29 -67.86 29.43
C GLY A 1048 1.08 -66.91 28.51
N THR A 1049 2.30 -67.31 28.14
CA THR A 1049 3.14 -66.57 27.19
C THR A 1049 2.53 -66.54 25.78
N ALA A 1050 1.85 -67.61 25.36
CA ALA A 1050 1.18 -67.70 24.06
C ALA A 1050 -0.07 -66.81 23.98
N GLN A 1051 -0.86 -66.73 25.06
CA GLN A 1051 -2.01 -65.83 25.15
C GLN A 1051 -1.59 -64.36 25.14
N GLN A 1052 -0.47 -64.01 25.80
CA GLN A 1052 0.14 -62.67 25.71
C GLN A 1052 0.57 -62.33 24.27
N ILE A 1053 1.20 -63.27 23.55
CA ILE A 1053 1.56 -63.11 22.13
C ILE A 1053 0.31 -62.88 21.27
N MET A 1054 -0.75 -63.66 21.45
CA MET A 1054 -2.00 -63.52 20.70
C MET A 1054 -2.69 -62.18 20.95
N GLN A 1055 -2.71 -61.71 22.20
CA GLN A 1055 -3.27 -60.40 22.55
C GLN A 1055 -2.45 -59.26 21.92
N LEU A 1056 -1.13 -59.29 22.07
CA LEU A 1056 -0.25 -58.25 21.54
C LEU A 1056 -0.27 -58.19 20.00
N LEU A 1057 -0.41 -59.34 19.32
CA LEU A 1057 -0.66 -59.40 17.89
C LEU A 1057 -2.01 -58.75 17.50
N GLN A 1058 -3.06 -58.97 18.29
CA GLN A 1058 -4.38 -58.35 18.05
C GLN A 1058 -4.33 -56.82 18.20
N GLU A 1059 -3.54 -56.31 19.15
CA GLU A 1059 -3.30 -54.88 19.38
C GLU A 1059 -2.42 -54.25 18.28
N ILE A 1060 -1.41 -54.97 17.78
CA ILE A 1060 -0.60 -54.54 16.61
C ILE A 1060 -1.45 -54.54 15.32
N GLN A 1061 -2.41 -55.46 15.18
CA GLN A 1061 -3.24 -55.61 13.99
C GLN A 1061 -4.36 -54.57 13.90
N ASN A 1062 -4.87 -54.06 15.03
CA ASN A 1062 -5.92 -53.03 15.09
C ASN A 1062 -5.48 -51.79 15.89
N PRO A 1063 -4.48 -51.00 15.41
CA PRO A 1063 -4.03 -49.80 16.12
C PRO A 1063 -5.10 -48.68 16.19
N GLN A 1064 -6.11 -48.72 15.32
CA GLN A 1064 -7.19 -47.72 15.27
C GLN A 1064 -8.22 -47.80 16.43
N GLY A 1065 -8.00 -48.69 17.42
CA GLY A 1065 -8.90 -48.84 18.57
C GLY A 1065 -8.89 -47.68 19.58
N VAL A 1066 -7.93 -46.75 19.49
CA VAL A 1066 -7.78 -45.62 20.41
C VAL A 1066 -7.91 -44.29 19.65
N LEU A 1067 -9.04 -43.61 19.88
CA LEU A 1067 -9.34 -42.18 19.62
C LEU A 1067 -8.27 -41.36 18.87
N GLY A 1068 -8.27 -41.39 17.53
CA GLY A 1068 -7.26 -40.66 16.75
C GLY A 1068 -7.36 -40.70 15.23
N SER A 1069 -8.56 -40.72 14.62
CA SER A 1069 -8.66 -40.59 13.16
C SER A 1069 -8.27 -39.17 12.70
N PRO A 1070 -7.19 -38.98 11.90
CA PRO A 1070 -6.84 -37.67 11.39
C PRO A 1070 -7.89 -37.20 10.36
N PRO A 1071 -8.26 -35.91 10.34
CA PRO A 1071 -9.19 -35.38 9.33
C PRO A 1071 -8.57 -35.50 7.93
N PHE A 1072 -9.28 -36.18 7.04
CA PHE A 1072 -8.81 -36.50 5.70
C PHE A 1072 -8.81 -35.25 4.80
N LEU A 1073 -7.65 -34.89 4.23
CA LEU A 1073 -7.55 -33.88 3.18
C LEU A 1073 -8.14 -34.45 1.87
N GLY A 1074 -9.45 -34.30 1.66
CA GLY A 1074 -10.11 -34.93 0.52
C GLY A 1074 -11.50 -34.46 0.10
N GLU A 1075 -12.01 -33.33 0.60
CA GLU A 1075 -13.22 -32.70 0.06
C GLU A 1075 -13.04 -31.19 -0.08
N ASN A 1076 -13.33 -30.65 -1.27
CA ASN A 1076 -13.30 -29.21 -1.54
C ASN A 1076 -14.64 -28.60 -1.11
N PRO A 1077 -14.68 -27.64 -0.17
CA PRO A 1077 -15.85 -26.78 -0.02
C PRO A 1077 -15.89 -25.80 -1.19
N CYS A 1078 -16.51 -26.21 -2.29
CA CYS A 1078 -16.96 -25.28 -3.32
C CYS A 1078 -18.12 -24.44 -2.74
N ILE A 1079 -17.78 -23.38 -2.00
CA ILE A 1079 -18.75 -22.41 -1.47
C ILE A 1079 -19.51 -21.81 -2.66
N PRO A 1080 -20.85 -22.00 -2.78
CA PRO A 1080 -21.60 -21.48 -3.92
C PRO A 1080 -21.84 -19.97 -3.75
N PHE A 1081 -21.02 -19.14 -4.39
CA PHE A 1081 -21.24 -17.70 -4.47
C PHE A 1081 -22.46 -17.40 -5.35
N PHE A 1082 -23.61 -17.14 -4.72
CA PHE A 1082 -24.82 -16.68 -5.41
C PHE A 1082 -24.81 -15.16 -5.55
N TYR A 1083 -24.46 -14.68 -6.75
CA TYR A 1083 -24.59 -13.27 -7.11
C TYR A 1083 -26.05 -12.93 -7.42
N ARG A 1084 -26.60 -11.94 -6.71
CA ARG A 1084 -27.77 -11.17 -7.13
C ARG A 1084 -27.53 -9.72 -6.66
N PRO A 1085 -27.49 -8.72 -7.55
CA PRO A 1085 -27.48 -7.32 -7.12
C PRO A 1085 -28.80 -6.99 -6.42
N ASP A 1086 -28.76 -6.14 -5.40
CA ASP A 1086 -29.96 -5.43 -4.95
C ASP A 1086 -30.21 -4.18 -5.84
N GLU A 1087 -31.29 -3.46 -5.60
CA GLU A 1087 -31.71 -2.32 -6.44
C GLU A 1087 -30.83 -1.07 -6.24
N GLN A 1088 -29.72 -1.18 -5.47
CA GLN A 1088 -28.72 -0.13 -5.25
C GLN A 1088 -27.32 -0.52 -5.77
N ASP A 1089 -27.19 -1.65 -6.48
CA ASP A 1089 -25.95 -2.16 -7.09
C ASP A 1089 -24.81 -2.53 -6.08
N GLU A 1090 -25.14 -2.68 -4.78
CA GLU A 1090 -24.20 -3.10 -3.74
C GLU A 1090 -24.08 -4.64 -3.63
N VAL A 1091 -22.85 -5.18 -3.71
CA VAL A 1091 -22.61 -6.63 -3.59
C VAL A 1091 -22.41 -7.05 -2.13
N LYS A 1092 -23.52 -7.29 -1.43
CA LYS A 1092 -23.50 -7.79 -0.03
C LYS A 1092 -23.22 -9.31 0.00
N ILE A 1093 -22.04 -9.70 0.49
CA ILE A 1093 -21.63 -11.11 0.62
C ILE A 1093 -22.22 -11.73 1.88
N LEU A 1094 -23.24 -12.57 1.75
CA LEU A 1094 -23.63 -13.50 2.81
C LEU A 1094 -22.76 -14.76 2.78
N VAL A 1095 -22.08 -15.04 3.89
CA VAL A 1095 -21.46 -16.34 4.17
C VAL A 1095 -22.37 -17.11 5.12
N VAL A 1096 -22.59 -18.40 4.86
CA VAL A 1096 -23.41 -19.33 5.65
C VAL A 1096 -22.58 -20.58 5.94
#